data_AF-A0AAD2JHR1-F1
#
_entry.id   AF-A0AAD2JHR1-F1
#
_cell.length_a   1.000
_cell.length_b   1.000
_cell.length_c   1.000
_cell.angle_alpha   90.00
_cell.angle_beta   90.00
_cell.angle_gamma   90.00
#
_symmetry.space_group_name_H-M   'P 1'
#
loop_
_entity.id
_entity.type
_entity.pdbx_description
1 polymer ?
#
loop_
_entity_poly.entity_id
_entity_poly.type
_entity_poly.pdbx_seq_one_letter_code
_entity_poly.pdbx_strand_id
1 'polypeptide(L)'
;MEESKSSPSSSPSSSKTKRNINSYYGHKVGFWQSLSLILNAGLMVYAHIGLSGVIFTNQDPSAASGGSSDTPVIINGTGVCTANDISIWNELGGEAMRPIHSTFCSREFTQEDTGGALCLSNPACIATCFQAQYNYSEDCSKCLGSIPQCAVGDGCLLVCAGDSLGQECQDCNADCIAQMFVCSGLPQETNGTTTTADATATATANTLGVRRFLNDNTTTTNDDDDVCNDWDLNNVPIWYRVYDLTFVGSVNDAWNGDAQLLAVIVVFFSGFWPYAKNVILLIVWYLPMTIEWQTWSILWLSRLSKYTLVDVFAVVVVLVGVQLQLNVGGTEAIIRAEPRFGILAFFVATLWEFIQIEVIKAMHEDKVLNLHKHANDGNDATNKENTKETANPETTASTTATTTDAPAIPAPTPTSPTTVRLYFDDRLEICAVLWGLSVGLFAAGAVTEIVQFTSKDLTATEGCTTSYNLVTLANAMVNELGLLDNSVAWQTWVLYIVYLLLNLAFPILVHLMQLWSMVNWKKWYQQKGQEQQQQDKQLLGNLQKVSLWTSAIWCFACIEILLIGIFAVEFKFSDLVARLAGDSNAVFLDITSGLGAGFYILLAYSFIAGFLQFTLRVIHDDPIMPSSCNDADDDADAEEGAVSSIQEKDTSDDV
;
A
#
# COMPACT_ATOMS: atom_id res chain seq x y z
N MET A 1 -20.77 75.75 33.69
CA MET A 1 -19.65 74.86 34.08
C MET A 1 -20.00 73.50 33.54
N GLU A 2 -19.65 73.27 32.28
CA GLU A 2 -19.90 72.04 31.52
C GLU A 2 -18.52 71.58 31.09
N GLU A 3 -18.09 70.45 31.64
CA GLU A 3 -16.73 69.92 31.47
C GLU A 3 -16.79 68.78 30.45
N SER A 4 -16.29 69.06 29.25
CA SER A 4 -16.18 68.14 28.14
C SER A 4 -15.04 67.13 28.39
N LYS A 5 -15.37 65.86 28.62
CA LYS A 5 -14.41 64.75 28.59
C LYS A 5 -14.30 64.21 27.16
N SER A 6 -13.14 64.44 26.54
CA SER A 6 -12.71 63.83 25.29
C SER A 6 -12.29 62.37 25.53
N SER A 7 -12.96 61.43 24.86
CA SER A 7 -12.58 60.01 24.84
C SER A 7 -11.43 59.78 23.85
N PRO A 8 -10.41 58.98 24.20
CA PRO A 8 -9.34 58.64 23.28
C PRO A 8 -9.85 57.67 22.21
N SER A 9 -9.68 58.06 20.95
CA SER A 9 -9.91 57.24 19.75
C SER A 9 -8.90 56.09 19.71
N SER A 10 -9.24 54.94 20.28
CA SER A 10 -8.46 53.71 20.12
C SER A 10 -8.63 53.16 18.70
N SER A 11 -7.56 53.23 17.91
CA SER A 11 -7.45 52.58 16.60
C SER A 11 -7.83 51.11 16.72
N PRO A 12 -8.76 50.58 15.89
CA PRO A 12 -9.16 49.18 15.99
C PRO A 12 -7.99 48.29 15.62
N SER A 13 -7.36 47.66 16.61
CA SER A 13 -6.37 46.61 16.37
C SER A 13 -7.04 45.49 15.59
N SER A 14 -6.65 45.33 14.33
CA SER A 14 -7.09 44.26 13.44
C SER A 14 -6.79 42.89 14.09
N SER A 15 -7.75 42.36 14.85
CA SER A 15 -7.62 41.03 15.43
C SER A 15 -7.67 40.02 14.28
N LYS A 16 -6.53 39.41 13.96
CA LYS A 16 -6.42 38.32 12.98
C LYS A 16 -7.40 37.22 13.36
N THR A 17 -8.60 37.26 12.76
CA THR A 17 -9.67 36.32 13.10
C THR A 17 -9.30 34.97 12.49
N LYS A 18 -8.95 34.00 13.34
CA LYS A 18 -8.66 32.63 12.91
C LYS A 18 -9.95 32.01 12.34
N ARG A 19 -10.06 31.88 11.02
CA ARG A 19 -11.22 31.27 10.33
C ARG A 19 -10.82 29.93 9.71
N ASN A 20 -11.55 28.86 10.03
CA ASN A 20 -11.33 27.52 9.47
C ASN A 20 -11.74 27.43 7.98
N ILE A 21 -11.31 26.38 7.28
CA ILE A 21 -11.65 26.15 5.86
C ILE A 21 -13.16 26.02 5.67
N ASN A 22 -13.81 25.27 6.57
CA ASN A 22 -15.25 25.01 6.49
C ASN A 22 -16.10 26.30 6.49
N SER A 23 -15.67 27.35 7.20
CA SER A 23 -16.34 28.65 7.19
C SER A 23 -16.29 29.36 5.83
N TYR A 24 -15.31 29.05 4.99
CA TYR A 24 -15.13 29.66 3.66
C TYR A 24 -15.97 28.97 2.59
N TYR A 25 -16.00 27.63 2.58
CA TYR A 25 -16.70 26.84 1.55
C TYR A 25 -18.14 26.42 1.92
N GLY A 26 -18.55 26.68 3.15
CA GLY A 26 -19.91 26.43 3.62
C GLY A 26 -20.15 25.00 4.10
N HIS A 27 -21.17 24.85 4.94
CA HIS A 27 -21.49 23.60 5.66
C HIS A 27 -21.77 22.40 4.73
N LYS A 28 -22.28 22.63 3.51
CA LYS A 28 -22.58 21.54 2.56
C LYS A 28 -21.31 20.83 2.08
N VAL A 29 -20.28 21.59 1.72
CA VAL A 29 -19.01 21.01 1.25
C VAL A 29 -18.32 20.27 2.38
N GLY A 30 -18.33 20.85 3.60
CA GLY A 30 -17.78 20.17 4.77
C GLY A 30 -18.49 18.86 5.13
N PHE A 31 -19.81 18.77 4.95
CA PHE A 31 -20.55 17.52 5.13
C PHE A 31 -20.10 16.44 4.14
N TRP A 32 -20.02 16.76 2.85
CA TRP A 32 -19.57 15.80 1.83
C TRP A 32 -18.14 15.35 2.06
N GLN A 33 -17.25 16.26 2.47
CA GLN A 33 -15.86 15.93 2.77
C GLN A 33 -15.77 14.94 3.95
N SER A 34 -16.53 15.17 5.02
CA SER A 34 -16.53 14.27 6.18
C SER A 34 -17.16 12.92 5.89
N LEU A 35 -18.27 12.90 5.14
CA LEU A 35 -18.86 11.64 4.69
C LEU A 35 -17.87 10.86 3.84
N SER A 36 -17.15 11.54 2.95
CA SER A 36 -16.12 10.96 2.09
C SER A 36 -14.96 10.35 2.90
N LEU A 37 -14.49 11.03 3.95
CA LEU A 37 -13.45 10.52 4.86
C LEU A 37 -13.93 9.31 5.67
N ILE A 38 -15.18 9.31 6.15
CA ILE A 38 -15.77 8.20 6.90
C ILE A 38 -15.94 6.96 6.02
N LEU A 39 -16.51 7.12 4.81
CA LEU A 39 -16.68 6.02 3.87
C LEU A 39 -15.32 5.41 3.46
N ASN A 40 -14.32 6.27 3.28
CA ASN A 40 -12.97 5.85 2.99
C ASN A 40 -12.34 5.04 4.14
N ALA A 41 -12.46 5.51 5.39
CA ALA A 41 -12.01 4.75 6.56
C ALA A 41 -12.74 3.40 6.67
N GLY A 42 -14.04 3.35 6.36
CA GLY A 42 -14.81 2.11 6.29
C GLY A 42 -14.28 1.14 5.24
N LEU A 43 -13.90 1.63 4.05
CA LEU A 43 -13.30 0.82 2.99
C LEU A 43 -11.93 0.27 3.39
N MET A 44 -11.14 1.02 4.16
CA MET A 44 -9.87 0.55 4.72
C MET A 44 -10.05 -0.53 5.78
N VAL A 45 -11.02 -0.34 6.69
CA VAL A 45 -11.36 -1.38 7.69
C VAL A 45 -11.82 -2.66 6.98
N TYR A 46 -12.66 -2.53 5.95
CA TYR A 46 -13.07 -3.66 5.13
C TYR A 46 -11.85 -4.36 4.50
N ALA A 47 -10.88 -3.61 3.98
CA ALA A 47 -9.70 -4.19 3.38
C ALA A 47 -8.80 -4.91 4.39
N HIS A 48 -8.63 -4.39 5.61
CA HIS A 48 -7.82 -5.03 6.65
C HIS A 48 -8.45 -6.31 7.22
N ILE A 49 -9.79 -6.36 7.29
CA ILE A 49 -10.51 -7.57 7.74
C ILE A 49 -10.72 -8.55 6.57
N GLY A 50 -10.74 -8.04 5.34
CA GLY A 50 -10.96 -8.79 4.13
C GLY A 50 -9.75 -9.64 3.72
N LEU A 51 -10.04 -10.58 2.82
CA LEU A 51 -9.04 -11.40 2.17
C LEU A 51 -8.33 -10.58 1.08
N SER A 52 -7.00 -10.45 1.17
CA SER A 52 -6.16 -9.71 0.23
C SER A 52 -5.65 -10.58 -0.92
N GLY A 53 -5.43 -11.87 -0.65
CA GLY A 53 -5.02 -12.85 -1.65
C GLY A 53 -5.28 -14.28 -1.19
N VAL A 54 -5.18 -15.23 -2.10
CA VAL A 54 -5.26 -16.67 -1.80
C VAL A 54 -4.17 -17.39 -2.58
N ILE A 55 -3.47 -18.31 -1.91
CA ILE A 55 -2.47 -19.18 -2.52
C ILE A 55 -3.09 -20.55 -2.72
N PHE A 56 -2.98 -21.04 -3.95
CA PHE A 56 -3.40 -22.35 -4.39
C PHE A 56 -2.19 -23.22 -4.72
N THR A 57 -2.37 -24.53 -4.60
CA THR A 57 -1.43 -25.54 -5.08
C THR A 57 -2.19 -26.63 -5.83
N ASN A 58 -1.51 -27.34 -6.74
CA ASN A 58 -2.04 -28.54 -7.38
C ASN A 58 -1.89 -29.80 -6.51
N GLN A 59 -1.07 -29.77 -5.46
CA GLN A 59 -0.84 -30.89 -4.55
C GLN A 59 -1.90 -30.93 -3.46
N ASP A 60 -2.49 -32.08 -3.19
CA ASP A 60 -3.41 -32.20 -2.05
C ASP A 60 -2.60 -32.02 -0.75
N PRO A 61 -2.82 -30.96 0.04
CA PRO A 61 -2.09 -30.75 1.29
C PRO A 61 -2.29 -31.93 2.27
N SER A 62 -3.40 -32.68 2.13
CA SER A 62 -3.71 -33.87 2.93
C SER A 62 -2.86 -35.08 2.57
N ALA A 63 -2.31 -35.14 1.34
CA ALA A 63 -1.50 -36.26 0.90
C ALA A 63 -0.06 -36.20 1.45
N ALA A 64 0.43 -35.01 1.78
CA ALA A 64 1.80 -34.81 2.27
C ALA A 64 2.03 -35.36 3.70
N SER A 65 0.98 -35.51 4.51
CA SER A 65 1.06 -36.15 5.83
C SER A 65 1.10 -37.69 5.76
N GLY A 66 0.81 -38.29 4.61
CA GLY A 66 0.63 -39.75 4.43
C GLY A 66 1.87 -40.56 4.09
N GLY A 67 3.07 -40.02 4.28
CA GLY A 67 4.36 -40.62 3.93
C GLY A 67 4.83 -41.79 4.83
N SER A 68 3.93 -42.60 5.37
CA SER A 68 4.26 -43.97 5.77
C SER A 68 3.14 -44.87 5.31
N SER A 69 3.44 -45.73 4.33
CA SER A 69 2.61 -46.87 3.94
C SER A 69 2.64 -47.92 5.05
N ASP A 70 2.24 -47.54 6.26
CA ASP A 70 1.85 -48.48 7.28
C ASP A 70 0.37 -48.76 7.04
N THR A 71 0.11 -50.01 6.71
CA THR A 71 -1.24 -50.53 6.56
C THR A 71 -2.02 -50.16 7.81
N PRO A 72 -3.14 -49.42 7.71
CA PRO A 72 -3.87 -48.98 8.89
C PRO A 72 -4.15 -50.21 9.76
N VAL A 73 -3.64 -50.19 10.99
CA VAL A 73 -3.94 -51.23 11.96
C VAL A 73 -5.43 -51.11 12.22
N ILE A 74 -6.21 -51.99 11.59
CA ILE A 74 -7.64 -52.11 11.84
C ILE A 74 -7.79 -52.57 13.29
N ILE A 75 -7.91 -51.62 14.21
CA ILE A 75 -8.45 -51.89 15.53
C ILE A 75 -9.91 -52.20 15.26
N ASN A 76 -10.31 -53.47 15.37
CA ASN A 76 -11.71 -53.91 15.30
C ASN A 76 -12.50 -53.26 16.45
N GLY A 77 -12.85 -51.99 16.27
CA GLY A 77 -13.68 -51.21 17.18
C GLY A 77 -15.14 -51.64 17.04
N THR A 78 -15.83 -51.69 18.17
CA THR A 78 -17.26 -52.03 18.27
C THR A 78 -18.18 -50.87 17.84
N GLY A 79 -17.76 -50.06 16.86
CA GLY A 79 -18.51 -48.89 16.43
C GLY A 79 -19.75 -49.24 15.60
N VAL A 80 -20.63 -48.26 15.42
CA VAL A 80 -21.90 -48.45 14.68
C VAL A 80 -21.73 -48.36 13.15
N CYS A 81 -20.59 -47.88 12.65
CA CYS A 81 -20.34 -47.81 11.21
C CYS A 81 -20.08 -49.20 10.63
N THR A 82 -20.66 -49.44 9.47
CA THR A 82 -20.54 -50.69 8.72
C THR A 82 -19.22 -50.75 7.95
N ALA A 83 -18.85 -51.93 7.43
CA ALA A 83 -17.70 -52.07 6.54
C ALA A 83 -17.81 -51.19 5.28
N ASN A 84 -19.03 -50.94 4.80
CA ASN A 84 -19.28 -50.03 3.68
C ASN A 84 -18.95 -48.58 4.06
N ASP A 85 -19.33 -48.14 5.26
CA ASP A 85 -19.02 -46.80 5.76
C ASP A 85 -17.51 -46.57 5.90
N ILE A 86 -16.76 -47.59 6.31
CA ILE A 86 -15.30 -47.53 6.39
C ILE A 86 -14.69 -47.38 4.98
N SER A 87 -15.26 -48.05 3.97
CA SER A 87 -14.82 -47.89 2.59
C SER A 87 -15.07 -46.46 2.09
N ILE A 88 -16.26 -45.91 2.36
CA ILE A 88 -16.62 -44.52 2.02
C ILE A 88 -15.68 -43.54 2.72
N TRP A 89 -15.40 -43.76 4.01
CA TRP A 89 -14.48 -42.93 4.78
C TRP A 89 -13.09 -42.87 4.14
N ASN A 90 -12.52 -44.02 3.79
CA ASN A 90 -11.20 -44.07 3.15
C ASN A 90 -11.20 -43.48 1.74
N GLU A 91 -12.26 -43.70 0.95
CA GLU A 91 -12.41 -43.14 -0.40
C GLU A 91 -12.51 -41.61 -0.39
N LEU A 92 -13.13 -41.06 0.65
CA LEU A 92 -13.32 -39.62 0.83
C LEU A 92 -12.15 -38.93 1.56
N GLY A 93 -10.99 -39.59 1.71
CA GLY A 93 -9.79 -38.99 2.34
C GLY A 93 -9.78 -39.03 3.87
N GLY A 94 -10.59 -39.91 4.48
CA GLY A 94 -10.50 -40.29 5.88
C GLY A 94 -10.61 -39.15 6.89
N GLU A 95 -9.74 -39.18 7.90
CA GLU A 95 -9.74 -38.22 9.00
C GLU A 95 -9.39 -36.81 8.53
N ALA A 96 -8.49 -36.68 7.55
CA ALA A 96 -8.05 -35.40 7.01
C ALA A 96 -9.20 -34.60 6.36
N MET A 97 -10.10 -35.28 5.64
CA MET A 97 -11.23 -34.63 4.94
C MET A 97 -12.49 -34.48 5.80
N ARG A 98 -12.53 -35.09 6.99
CA ARG A 98 -13.65 -35.00 7.92
C ARG A 98 -14.11 -33.55 8.20
N PRO A 99 -13.23 -32.58 8.54
CA PRO A 99 -13.68 -31.23 8.89
C PRO A 99 -14.35 -30.51 7.72
N ILE A 100 -13.93 -30.79 6.48
CA ILE A 100 -14.52 -30.23 5.27
C ILE A 100 -15.95 -30.74 5.11
N HIS A 101 -16.17 -32.05 5.20
CA HIS A 101 -17.50 -32.64 5.12
C HIS A 101 -18.43 -32.18 6.25
N SER A 102 -17.90 -32.08 7.49
CA SER A 102 -18.64 -31.54 8.62
C SER A 102 -19.02 -30.06 8.43
N THR A 103 -18.13 -29.27 7.83
CA THR A 103 -18.37 -27.85 7.55
C THR A 103 -19.43 -27.68 6.47
N PHE A 104 -19.35 -28.44 5.37
CA PHE A 104 -20.36 -28.45 4.33
C PHE A 104 -21.75 -28.82 4.90
N CYS A 105 -21.82 -29.93 5.64
CA CYS A 105 -23.09 -30.39 6.20
C CYS A 105 -23.68 -29.49 7.28
N SER A 106 -22.87 -28.66 7.95
CA SER A 106 -23.36 -27.69 8.94
C SER A 106 -23.73 -26.34 8.32
N ARG A 107 -22.95 -25.85 7.34
CA ARG A 107 -23.03 -24.47 6.86
C ARG A 107 -23.65 -24.30 5.47
N GLU A 108 -23.63 -25.34 4.64
CA GLU A 108 -24.06 -25.24 3.23
C GLU A 108 -25.27 -26.12 2.91
N PHE A 109 -25.39 -27.28 3.57
CA PHE A 109 -26.52 -28.17 3.33
C PHE A 109 -27.83 -27.60 3.87
N THR A 110 -28.84 -27.52 3.01
CA THR A 110 -30.21 -27.13 3.34
C THR A 110 -31.14 -28.32 3.17
N GLN A 111 -31.88 -28.68 4.21
CA GLN A 111 -32.88 -29.75 4.13
C GLN A 111 -34.22 -29.19 3.65
N GLU A 112 -34.76 -29.72 2.54
CA GLU A 112 -36.04 -29.27 1.96
C GLU A 112 -37.19 -29.32 2.98
N ASP A 113 -37.24 -30.35 3.82
CA ASP A 113 -38.28 -30.54 4.84
C ASP A 113 -38.25 -29.51 5.98
N THR A 114 -37.15 -28.76 6.13
CA THR A 114 -37.03 -27.68 7.12
C THR A 114 -37.34 -26.29 6.53
N GLY A 115 -37.83 -26.24 5.29
CA GLY A 115 -38.07 -24.99 4.59
C GLY A 115 -36.79 -24.30 4.11
N GLY A 116 -35.73 -25.08 3.85
CA GLY A 116 -34.45 -24.57 3.35
C GLY A 116 -33.57 -23.91 4.42
N ALA A 117 -33.79 -24.22 5.70
CA ALA A 117 -32.91 -23.75 6.76
C ALA A 117 -31.55 -24.49 6.72
N LEU A 118 -30.47 -23.77 7.04
CA LEU A 118 -29.14 -24.35 7.23
C LEU A 118 -29.13 -25.25 8.47
N CYS A 119 -28.40 -26.38 8.42
CA CYS A 119 -28.35 -27.30 9.54
C CYS A 119 -27.73 -26.71 10.81
N LEU A 120 -26.73 -25.82 10.66
CA LEU A 120 -25.95 -25.19 11.73
C LEU A 120 -25.45 -26.19 12.79
N SER A 121 -26.19 -26.36 13.88
CA SER A 121 -25.86 -27.24 15.00
C SER A 121 -26.91 -28.33 15.26
N ASN A 122 -27.87 -28.53 14.36
CA ASN A 122 -28.87 -29.58 14.48
C ASN A 122 -28.28 -30.95 14.06
N PRO A 123 -28.03 -31.87 15.00
CA PRO A 123 -27.34 -33.14 14.70
C PRO A 123 -28.15 -34.04 13.77
N ALA A 124 -29.48 -33.96 13.79
CA ALA A 124 -30.33 -34.75 12.91
C ALA A 124 -30.21 -34.28 11.45
N CYS A 125 -30.21 -32.96 11.23
CA CYS A 125 -30.04 -32.36 9.89
C CYS A 125 -28.64 -32.69 9.32
N ILE A 126 -27.60 -32.58 10.14
CA ILE A 126 -26.22 -32.92 9.74
C ILE A 126 -26.11 -34.42 9.43
N ALA A 127 -26.69 -35.29 10.25
CA ALA A 127 -26.73 -36.72 9.97
C ALA A 127 -27.47 -37.03 8.65
N THR A 128 -28.58 -36.34 8.35
CA THR A 128 -29.26 -36.46 7.06
C THR A 128 -28.37 -36.00 5.90
N CYS A 129 -27.58 -34.93 6.07
CA CYS A 129 -26.61 -34.51 5.08
C CYS A 129 -25.57 -35.61 4.79
N PHE A 130 -24.99 -36.22 5.82
CA PHE A 130 -24.00 -37.29 5.63
C PHE A 130 -24.56 -38.52 4.90
N GLN A 131 -25.83 -38.86 5.16
CA GLN A 131 -26.53 -39.90 4.41
C GLN A 131 -26.77 -39.49 2.96
N ALA A 132 -27.29 -38.28 2.74
CA ALA A 132 -27.74 -37.84 1.42
C ALA A 132 -26.57 -37.50 0.46
N GLN A 133 -25.47 -36.98 0.99
CA GLN A 133 -24.35 -36.46 0.19
C GLN A 133 -23.20 -37.44 0.07
N TYR A 134 -22.96 -38.22 1.12
CA TYR A 134 -21.81 -39.12 1.20
C TYR A 134 -22.19 -40.60 1.36
N ASN A 135 -23.50 -40.93 1.36
CA ASN A 135 -24.01 -42.31 1.44
C ASN A 135 -23.59 -43.10 2.69
N TYR A 136 -23.26 -42.43 3.79
CA TYR A 136 -23.05 -43.11 5.07
C TYR A 136 -24.35 -43.75 5.57
N SER A 137 -24.24 -44.85 6.29
CA SER A 137 -25.37 -45.48 6.98
C SER A 137 -25.99 -44.53 8.00
N GLU A 138 -27.26 -44.76 8.31
CA GLU A 138 -28.02 -43.90 9.22
C GLU A 138 -27.34 -43.79 10.60
N ASP A 139 -26.86 -44.92 11.13
CA ASP A 139 -26.24 -44.96 12.45
C ASP A 139 -24.83 -44.35 12.45
N CYS A 140 -24.04 -44.57 11.40
CA CYS A 140 -22.73 -43.93 11.25
C CYS A 140 -22.85 -42.40 11.15
N SER A 141 -23.85 -41.93 10.38
CA SER A 141 -24.11 -40.51 10.18
C SER A 141 -24.57 -39.79 11.47
N LYS A 142 -25.24 -40.48 12.39
CA LYS A 142 -25.58 -39.92 13.71
C LYS A 142 -24.32 -39.61 14.53
N CYS A 143 -23.29 -40.47 14.46
CA CYS A 143 -22.01 -40.21 15.11
C CYS A 143 -21.33 -38.97 14.52
N LEU A 144 -21.24 -38.88 13.18
CA LEU A 144 -20.65 -37.73 12.48
C LEU A 144 -21.43 -36.42 12.73
N GLY A 145 -22.76 -36.50 12.80
CA GLY A 145 -23.64 -35.35 13.05
C GLY A 145 -23.57 -34.78 14.47
N SER A 146 -23.02 -35.52 15.43
CA SER A 146 -22.91 -35.08 16.83
C SER A 146 -21.78 -34.08 17.10
N ILE A 147 -20.77 -34.01 16.21
CA ILE A 147 -19.55 -33.22 16.43
C ILE A 147 -19.86 -31.73 16.62
N PRO A 148 -20.67 -31.06 15.77
CA PRO A 148 -20.92 -29.63 15.95
C PRO A 148 -21.68 -29.31 17.25
N GLN A 149 -22.53 -30.23 17.72
CA GLN A 149 -23.22 -30.06 19.00
C GLN A 149 -22.25 -30.20 20.18
N CYS A 150 -21.34 -31.18 20.10
CA CYS A 150 -20.26 -31.33 21.09
C CYS A 150 -19.36 -30.09 21.12
N ALA A 151 -18.92 -29.60 19.95
CA ALA A 151 -18.11 -28.40 19.82
C ALA A 151 -18.77 -27.15 20.42
N VAL A 152 -20.09 -27.01 20.28
CA VAL A 152 -20.86 -25.93 20.92
C VAL A 152 -20.92 -26.11 22.45
N GLY A 153 -21.08 -27.35 22.92
CA GLY A 153 -21.10 -27.68 24.35
C GLY A 153 -19.78 -27.37 25.05
N ASP A 154 -18.66 -27.60 24.37
CA ASP A 154 -17.30 -27.41 24.90
C ASP A 154 -16.75 -25.99 24.64
N GLY A 155 -17.55 -25.11 24.03
CA GLY A 155 -17.18 -23.71 23.79
C GLY A 155 -16.26 -23.49 22.58
N CYS A 156 -16.05 -24.49 21.74
CA CYS A 156 -15.19 -24.43 20.56
C CYS A 156 -15.80 -23.69 19.37
N LEU A 157 -17.09 -23.34 19.42
CA LEU A 157 -17.78 -22.66 18.31
C LEU A 157 -17.07 -21.37 17.86
N LEU A 158 -16.59 -20.55 18.80
CA LEU A 158 -15.91 -19.29 18.49
C LEU A 158 -14.52 -19.48 17.90
N VAL A 159 -13.78 -20.50 18.39
CA VAL A 159 -12.44 -20.85 17.89
C VAL A 159 -12.53 -21.36 16.46
N CYS A 160 -13.53 -22.21 16.19
CA CYS A 160 -13.72 -22.85 14.89
C CYS A 160 -14.54 -22.03 13.87
N ALA A 161 -15.10 -20.87 14.24
CA ALA A 161 -15.92 -20.07 13.34
C ALA A 161 -15.11 -19.41 12.22
N GLY A 162 -13.84 -19.07 12.50
CA GLY A 162 -12.92 -18.43 11.55
C GLY A 162 -12.22 -19.44 10.63
N ASP A 163 -11.73 -20.53 11.21
CA ASP A 163 -11.01 -21.60 10.50
C ASP A 163 -11.33 -22.96 11.16
N SER A 164 -12.13 -23.77 10.48
CA SER A 164 -12.51 -25.11 10.94
C SER A 164 -11.43 -26.17 10.70
N LEU A 165 -10.39 -25.83 9.93
CA LEU A 165 -9.26 -26.72 9.62
C LEU A 165 -8.05 -26.42 10.49
N GLY A 166 -7.93 -25.20 11.01
CA GLY A 166 -6.82 -24.76 11.85
C GLY A 166 -6.58 -25.63 13.08
N GLN A 167 -5.30 -25.78 13.46
CA GLN A 167 -4.86 -26.63 14.56
C GLN A 167 -5.57 -26.27 15.88
N GLU A 168 -5.78 -24.99 16.17
CA GLU A 168 -6.50 -24.56 17.38
C GLU A 168 -7.94 -25.09 17.44
N CYS A 169 -8.61 -25.16 16.29
CA CYS A 169 -9.96 -25.73 16.21
C CYS A 169 -9.93 -27.26 16.35
N GLN A 170 -8.93 -27.94 15.78
CA GLN A 170 -8.76 -29.39 15.96
C GLN A 170 -8.47 -29.75 17.41
N ASP A 171 -7.57 -29.01 18.05
CA ASP A 171 -7.20 -29.18 19.46
C ASP A 171 -8.40 -28.93 20.38
N CYS A 172 -9.18 -27.88 20.11
CA CYS A 172 -10.40 -27.61 20.86
C CYS A 172 -11.41 -28.76 20.71
N ASN A 173 -11.55 -29.31 19.50
CA ASN A 173 -12.47 -30.42 19.23
C ASN A 173 -11.94 -31.82 19.58
N ALA A 174 -10.74 -31.95 20.16
CA ALA A 174 -10.10 -33.24 20.36
C ALA A 174 -10.99 -34.26 21.10
N ASP A 175 -11.67 -33.83 22.16
CA ASP A 175 -12.58 -34.68 22.93
C ASP A 175 -13.82 -35.09 22.13
N CYS A 176 -14.37 -34.17 21.32
CA CYS A 176 -15.50 -34.43 20.44
C CYS A 176 -15.14 -35.41 19.32
N ILE A 177 -13.93 -35.28 18.76
CA ILE A 177 -13.38 -36.18 17.74
C ILE A 177 -13.18 -37.58 18.34
N ALA A 178 -12.62 -37.67 19.54
CA ALA A 178 -12.46 -38.94 20.25
C ALA A 178 -13.81 -39.63 20.49
N GLN A 179 -14.84 -38.90 20.94
CA GLN A 179 -16.20 -39.44 21.10
C GLN A 179 -16.81 -39.92 19.78
N MET A 180 -16.58 -39.16 18.70
CA MET A 180 -17.01 -39.56 17.36
C MET A 180 -16.39 -40.90 16.95
N PHE A 181 -15.08 -41.09 17.15
CA PHE A 181 -14.40 -42.34 16.79
C PHE A 181 -14.85 -43.53 17.64
N VAL A 182 -15.12 -43.32 18.94
CA VAL A 182 -15.70 -44.35 19.80
C VAL A 182 -17.11 -44.74 19.33
N CYS A 183 -17.91 -43.77 18.93
CA CYS A 183 -19.26 -44.00 18.41
C CYS A 183 -19.22 -44.73 17.06
N SER A 184 -18.42 -44.22 16.13
CA SER A 184 -18.40 -44.63 14.73
C SER A 184 -17.64 -45.94 14.52
N GLY A 185 -16.52 -46.13 15.21
CA GLY A 185 -15.56 -47.21 14.92
C GLY A 185 -14.81 -47.01 13.61
N LEU A 186 -14.82 -45.79 13.06
CA LEU A 186 -14.00 -45.44 11.90
C LEU A 186 -12.51 -45.48 12.27
N PRO A 187 -11.62 -45.83 11.32
CA PRO A 187 -10.18 -45.85 11.57
C PRO A 187 -9.66 -44.43 11.84
N GLN A 188 -8.85 -44.29 12.88
CA GLN A 188 -8.07 -43.08 13.19
C GLN A 188 -6.71 -43.14 12.50
N GLU A 189 -6.21 -42.01 12.03
CA GLU A 189 -4.80 -41.87 11.72
C GLU A 189 -4.03 -41.80 13.03
N THR A 190 -3.52 -42.94 13.48
CA THR A 190 -2.60 -42.94 14.62
C THR A 190 -1.31 -42.27 14.16
N ASN A 191 -1.14 -40.98 14.48
CA ASN A 191 0.14 -40.27 14.34
C ASN A 191 1.22 -41.10 15.03
N GLY A 192 1.99 -41.83 14.22
CA GLY A 192 2.94 -42.84 14.66
C GLY A 192 4.04 -42.22 15.50
N THR A 193 3.85 -42.16 16.81
CA THR A 193 4.95 -42.05 17.76
C THR A 193 5.49 -43.47 17.96
N THR A 194 6.19 -43.99 16.95
CA THR A 194 6.71 -45.36 16.98
C THR A 194 7.87 -45.42 17.98
N THR A 195 7.59 -45.86 19.21
CA THR A 195 8.62 -46.45 20.07
C THR A 195 9.14 -47.71 19.39
N THR A 196 10.42 -47.68 19.04
CA THR A 196 11.19 -48.72 18.37
C THR A 196 11.11 -50.06 19.11
N ALA A 197 10.63 -51.09 18.43
CA ALA A 197 10.89 -52.48 18.76
C ALA A 197 11.18 -53.28 17.48
N ASP A 198 12.33 -53.95 17.50
CA ASP A 198 12.92 -54.75 16.44
C ASP A 198 11.96 -55.77 15.79
N ALA A 199 11.92 -55.77 14.45
CA ALA A 199 11.65 -56.98 13.69
C ALA A 199 12.31 -56.92 12.31
N THR A 200 13.30 -57.79 12.13
CA THR A 200 14.00 -58.09 10.88
C THR A 200 13.07 -58.84 9.93
N ALA A 201 12.79 -58.30 8.74
CA ALA A 201 12.17 -59.08 7.66
C ALA A 201 12.62 -58.64 6.26
N THR A 202 13.00 -59.66 5.50
CA THR A 202 13.65 -59.69 4.19
C THR A 202 12.78 -59.14 3.06
N ALA A 203 13.33 -58.20 2.30
CA ALA A 203 12.73 -57.61 1.10
C ALA A 203 12.72 -58.61 -0.08
N THR A 204 11.57 -58.73 -0.74
CA THR A 204 11.45 -59.29 -2.09
C THR A 204 10.81 -58.23 -2.97
N ALA A 205 11.62 -57.53 -3.77
CA ALA A 205 11.18 -56.50 -4.70
C ALA A 205 10.56 -57.16 -5.94
N ASN A 206 9.26 -56.94 -6.15
CA ASN A 206 8.59 -57.21 -7.42
C ASN A 206 8.53 -55.93 -8.24
N THR A 207 9.33 -55.94 -9.31
CA THR A 207 9.41 -54.97 -10.38
C THR A 207 8.13 -54.98 -11.20
N LEU A 208 7.31 -53.92 -11.13
CA LEU A 208 6.19 -53.70 -12.04
C LEU A 208 6.45 -52.41 -12.82
N GLY A 209 6.71 -52.60 -14.11
CA GLY A 209 7.18 -51.56 -15.02
C GLY A 209 6.07 -50.66 -15.52
N VAL A 210 6.38 -49.36 -15.56
CA VAL A 210 5.70 -48.38 -16.40
C VAL A 210 6.62 -48.06 -17.58
N ARG A 211 6.24 -48.56 -18.76
CA ARG A 211 6.91 -48.28 -20.04
C ARG A 211 6.53 -46.89 -20.54
N ARG A 212 7.55 -46.03 -20.66
CA ARG A 212 8.00 -45.37 -21.90
C ARG A 212 6.90 -44.96 -22.89
N PHE A 213 6.53 -43.66 -22.89
CA PHE A 213 6.18 -42.94 -24.12
C PHE A 213 7.37 -42.07 -24.52
N LEU A 214 8.02 -42.48 -25.60
CA LEU A 214 8.97 -41.70 -26.38
C LEU A 214 8.51 -41.87 -27.83
N ASN A 215 8.05 -40.79 -28.45
CA ASN A 215 8.27 -40.49 -29.85
C ASN A 215 7.63 -39.12 -30.13
N ASP A 216 8.38 -38.06 -29.86
CA ASP A 216 8.34 -36.94 -30.78
C ASP A 216 9.77 -36.58 -31.16
N ASN A 217 10.01 -36.65 -32.46
CA ASN A 217 11.32 -36.54 -33.08
C ASN A 217 11.42 -35.14 -33.68
N THR A 218 11.14 -34.13 -32.86
CA THR A 218 11.25 -32.72 -33.23
C THR A 218 12.70 -32.31 -32.99
N THR A 219 13.42 -32.18 -34.09
CA THR A 219 14.80 -31.71 -34.20
C THR A 219 15.10 -30.57 -33.23
N THR A 220 15.89 -30.92 -32.23
CA THR A 220 16.65 -30.08 -31.30
C THR A 220 17.48 -29.04 -32.04
N THR A 221 17.06 -27.78 -31.99
CA THR A 221 17.98 -26.65 -31.96
C THR A 221 18.32 -26.40 -30.50
N ASN A 222 19.61 -26.41 -30.18
CA ASN A 222 20.20 -26.36 -28.83
C ASN A 222 19.96 -25.02 -28.09
N ASP A 223 18.70 -24.66 -27.84
CA ASP A 223 18.33 -23.61 -26.91
C ASP A 223 17.94 -24.26 -25.56
N ASP A 224 18.87 -25.03 -24.98
CA ASP A 224 18.71 -25.78 -23.72
C ASP A 224 18.73 -24.88 -22.46
N ASP A 225 18.76 -23.55 -22.62
CA ASP A 225 19.07 -22.62 -21.52
C ASP A 225 17.84 -22.07 -20.76
N ASP A 226 16.60 -22.46 -21.10
CA ASP A 226 15.39 -21.89 -20.47
C ASP A 226 14.30 -22.93 -20.16
N VAL A 227 14.69 -24.11 -19.62
CA VAL A 227 13.76 -25.19 -19.20
C VAL A 227 12.92 -24.82 -17.96
N CYS A 228 13.12 -23.64 -17.40
CA CYS A 228 12.25 -23.08 -16.39
C CYS A 228 10.91 -22.67 -17.01
N ASN A 229 9.81 -23.28 -16.59
CA ASN A 229 8.43 -22.93 -16.94
C ASN A 229 7.83 -23.50 -18.24
N ASP A 230 8.29 -24.65 -18.76
CA ASP A 230 7.54 -25.38 -19.78
C ASP A 230 6.51 -26.31 -19.12
N TRP A 231 5.29 -25.80 -18.93
CA TRP A 231 4.22 -26.51 -18.22
C TRP A 231 3.05 -26.82 -19.15
N ASP A 232 2.37 -27.93 -18.86
CA ASP A 232 1.08 -28.24 -19.47
C ASP A 232 -0.03 -28.01 -18.42
N LEU A 233 -0.53 -26.77 -18.37
CA LEU A 233 -1.61 -26.36 -17.45
C LEU A 233 -2.86 -27.23 -17.59
N ASN A 234 -3.04 -27.88 -18.74
CA ASN A 234 -4.17 -28.76 -18.98
C ASN A 234 -4.13 -30.05 -18.13
N ASN A 235 -2.97 -30.37 -17.54
CA ASN A 235 -2.79 -31.55 -16.69
C ASN A 235 -3.06 -31.29 -15.19
N VAL A 236 -3.48 -30.08 -14.81
CA VAL A 236 -3.83 -29.73 -13.42
C VAL A 236 -5.35 -29.63 -13.27
N PRO A 237 -6.05 -30.73 -12.92
CA PRO A 237 -7.52 -30.73 -12.89
C PRO A 237 -8.12 -30.05 -11.65
N ILE A 238 -7.35 -29.90 -10.57
CA ILE A 238 -7.85 -29.43 -9.27
C ILE A 238 -6.80 -28.53 -8.60
N TRP A 239 -7.27 -27.42 -8.02
CA TRP A 239 -6.48 -26.49 -7.23
C TRP A 239 -6.96 -26.50 -5.78
N TYR A 240 -6.04 -26.73 -4.84
CA TYR A 240 -6.29 -26.72 -3.41
C TYR A 240 -5.88 -25.37 -2.83
N ARG A 241 -6.76 -24.79 -2.02
CA ARG A 241 -6.44 -23.58 -1.25
C ARG A 241 -5.53 -23.96 -0.09
N VAL A 242 -4.33 -23.40 -0.06
CA VAL A 242 -3.34 -23.69 1.01
C VAL A 242 -3.30 -22.55 2.02
N TYR A 243 -3.43 -21.32 1.55
CA TYR A 243 -3.18 -20.17 2.41
C TYR A 243 -4.01 -18.94 2.01
N ASP A 244 -4.57 -18.30 3.03
CA ASP A 244 -5.41 -17.11 2.90
C ASP A 244 -4.62 -15.88 3.40
N LEU A 245 -4.23 -15.01 2.46
CA LEU A 245 -3.51 -13.76 2.76
C LEU A 245 -4.50 -12.73 3.31
N THR A 246 -4.53 -12.56 4.63
CA THR A 246 -5.23 -11.46 5.31
C THR A 246 -4.22 -10.48 5.90
N PHE A 247 -4.58 -9.21 6.07
CA PHE A 247 -3.66 -8.21 6.63
C PHE A 247 -3.13 -8.62 8.03
N VAL A 248 -4.03 -9.04 8.92
CA VAL A 248 -3.66 -9.45 10.29
C VAL A 248 -2.84 -10.74 10.29
N GLY A 249 -3.23 -11.73 9.48
CA GLY A 249 -2.48 -12.99 9.33
C GLY A 249 -1.07 -12.73 8.80
N SER A 250 -0.93 -11.99 7.71
CA SER A 250 0.37 -11.63 7.13
C SER A 250 1.27 -10.87 8.10
N VAL A 251 0.73 -9.97 8.93
CA VAL A 251 1.51 -9.27 9.97
C VAL A 251 1.95 -10.23 11.07
N ASN A 252 1.05 -11.10 11.55
CA ASN A 252 1.39 -12.09 12.57
C ASN A 252 2.47 -13.06 12.07
N ASP A 253 2.35 -13.51 10.83
CA ASP A 253 3.27 -14.48 10.25
C ASP A 253 4.63 -13.85 9.94
N ALA A 254 4.66 -12.60 9.47
CA ALA A 254 5.90 -11.84 9.33
C ALA A 254 6.56 -11.55 10.70
N TRP A 255 5.77 -11.20 11.72
CA TRP A 255 6.28 -10.92 13.06
C TRP A 255 6.91 -12.17 13.69
N ASN A 256 6.22 -13.31 13.57
CA ASN A 256 6.70 -14.56 14.12
C ASN A 256 7.84 -15.14 13.26
N GLY A 257 7.84 -14.89 11.95
CA GLY A 257 8.82 -15.36 10.95
C GLY A 257 10.15 -14.62 10.88
N ASP A 258 10.55 -13.96 11.97
CA ASP A 258 11.78 -13.14 12.03
C ASP A 258 11.83 -11.98 11.02
N ALA A 259 10.71 -11.69 10.34
CA ALA A 259 10.50 -10.56 9.45
C ALA A 259 9.86 -9.38 10.18
N GLN A 260 10.33 -9.09 11.41
CA GLN A 260 9.78 -8.04 12.27
C GLN A 260 9.81 -6.65 11.62
N LEU A 261 10.88 -6.35 10.85
CA LEU A 261 10.98 -5.09 10.13
C LEU A 261 9.87 -4.94 9.08
N LEU A 262 9.58 -6.00 8.31
CA LEU A 262 8.49 -6.02 7.34
C LEU A 262 7.14 -5.81 8.04
N ALA A 263 6.90 -6.54 9.13
CA ALA A 263 5.67 -6.39 9.92
C ALA A 263 5.48 -4.95 10.43
N VAL A 264 6.54 -4.31 10.94
CA VAL A 264 6.50 -2.91 11.39
C VAL A 264 6.23 -1.95 10.24
N ILE A 265 6.87 -2.13 9.09
CA ILE A 265 6.67 -1.29 7.90
C ILE A 265 5.21 -1.39 7.42
N VAL A 266 4.68 -2.61 7.29
CA VAL A 266 3.29 -2.86 6.87
C VAL A 266 2.30 -2.26 7.88
N VAL A 267 2.43 -2.57 9.18
CA VAL A 267 1.56 -2.00 10.22
C VAL A 267 1.63 -0.48 10.26
N PHE A 268 2.81 0.11 10.07
CA PHE A 268 2.93 1.56 10.09
C PHE A 268 2.30 2.20 8.85
N PHE A 269 2.64 1.73 7.64
CA PHE A 269 2.26 2.40 6.39
C PHE A 269 0.86 2.04 5.88
N SER A 270 0.34 0.83 6.10
CA SER A 270 -1.04 0.47 5.76
C SER A 270 -1.96 0.38 6.98
N GLY A 271 -1.43 -0.01 8.14
CA GLY A 271 -2.23 -0.10 9.37
C GLY A 271 -2.49 1.25 10.05
N PHE A 272 -1.46 2.05 10.36
CA PHE A 272 -1.61 3.26 11.18
C PHE A 272 -1.73 4.54 10.34
N TRP A 273 -0.82 4.71 9.38
CA TRP A 273 -0.66 5.94 8.62
C TRP A 273 -1.92 6.38 7.84
N PRO A 274 -2.68 5.49 7.17
CA PRO A 274 -3.88 5.90 6.42
C PRO A 274 -4.96 6.50 7.34
N TYR A 275 -5.18 5.91 8.52
CA TYR A 275 -6.13 6.45 9.49
C TYR A 275 -5.62 7.74 10.13
N ALA A 276 -4.34 7.81 10.49
CA ALA A 276 -3.73 9.03 11.00
C ALA A 276 -3.92 10.19 10.02
N LYS A 277 -3.71 9.94 8.73
CA LYS A 277 -3.95 10.91 7.65
C LYS A 277 -5.42 11.35 7.59
N ASN A 278 -6.40 10.45 7.64
CA ASN A 278 -7.82 10.82 7.68
C ASN A 278 -8.16 11.72 8.87
N VAL A 279 -7.59 11.42 10.05
CA VAL A 279 -7.76 12.25 11.26
C VAL A 279 -7.12 13.63 11.07
N ILE A 280 -5.89 13.71 10.53
CA ILE A 280 -5.22 14.99 10.29
C ILE A 280 -5.99 15.82 9.25
N LEU A 281 -6.54 15.19 8.19
CA LEU A 281 -7.37 15.90 7.21
C LEU A 281 -8.64 16.46 7.85
N LEU A 282 -9.28 15.71 8.74
CA LEU A 282 -10.43 16.18 9.50
C LEU A 282 -10.07 17.36 10.42
N ILE A 283 -8.93 17.27 11.11
CA ILE A 283 -8.37 18.35 11.95
C ILE A 283 -8.13 19.61 11.11
N VAL A 284 -7.41 19.50 9.98
CA VAL A 284 -7.11 20.61 9.06
C VAL A 284 -8.39 21.25 8.52
N TRP A 285 -9.43 20.46 8.30
CA TRP A 285 -10.71 20.95 7.78
C TRP A 285 -11.52 21.75 8.80
N TYR A 286 -11.62 21.24 10.04
CA TYR A 286 -12.53 21.79 11.05
C TYR A 286 -11.87 22.78 12.02
N LEU A 287 -10.59 22.59 12.35
CA LEU A 287 -9.91 23.42 13.34
C LEU A 287 -9.33 24.70 12.69
N PRO A 288 -9.57 25.88 13.29
CA PRO A 288 -9.03 27.13 12.78
C PRO A 288 -7.53 27.22 13.07
N MET A 289 -6.72 26.82 12.09
CA MET A 289 -5.27 26.91 12.12
C MET A 289 -4.76 28.13 11.34
N THR A 290 -3.52 28.55 11.59
CA THR A 290 -2.86 29.60 10.80
C THR A 290 -2.57 29.09 9.39
N ILE A 291 -2.56 29.99 8.41
CA ILE A 291 -2.32 29.65 6.99
C ILE A 291 -1.00 28.88 6.81
N GLU A 292 0.07 29.28 7.51
CA GLU A 292 1.38 28.61 7.44
C GLU A 292 1.31 27.14 7.83
N TRP A 293 0.83 26.84 9.04
CA TRP A 293 0.62 25.48 9.52
C TRP A 293 -0.32 24.68 8.60
N GLN A 294 -1.34 25.32 8.03
CA GLN A 294 -2.30 24.67 7.14
C GLN A 294 -1.63 24.23 5.84
N THR A 295 -0.91 25.17 5.20
CA THR A 295 -0.12 24.92 4.00
C THR A 295 0.91 23.84 4.26
N TRP A 296 1.64 23.93 5.37
CA TRP A 296 2.67 22.97 5.75
C TRP A 296 2.08 21.57 5.93
N SER A 297 0.98 21.45 6.68
CA SER A 297 0.32 20.15 6.93
C SER A 297 -0.19 19.53 5.64
N ILE A 298 -0.86 20.29 4.78
CA ILE A 298 -1.38 19.81 3.49
C ILE A 298 -0.23 19.36 2.57
N LEU A 299 0.87 20.11 2.53
CA LEU A 299 2.04 19.75 1.71
C LEU A 299 2.71 18.46 2.20
N TRP A 300 2.84 18.27 3.52
CA TRP A 300 3.39 17.03 4.07
C TRP A 300 2.46 15.84 3.89
N LEU A 301 1.15 16.01 4.08
CA LEU A 301 0.17 14.95 3.84
C LEU A 301 0.19 14.49 2.38
N SER A 302 0.22 15.43 1.42
CA SER A 302 0.36 15.12 -0.01
C SER A 302 1.64 14.32 -0.29
N ARG A 303 2.79 14.74 0.28
CA ARG A 303 4.07 14.04 0.07
C ARG A 303 4.15 12.66 0.73
N LEU A 304 3.61 12.51 1.93
CA LEU A 304 3.70 11.26 2.68
C LEU A 304 2.59 10.27 2.30
N SER A 305 1.56 10.72 1.59
CA SER A 305 0.45 9.85 1.21
C SER A 305 0.85 8.73 0.26
N LYS A 306 1.86 8.89 -0.62
CA LYS A 306 2.37 7.81 -1.50
C LYS A 306 2.85 6.57 -0.75
N TYR A 307 3.36 6.74 0.47
CA TYR A 307 3.86 5.60 1.26
C TYR A 307 2.75 4.68 1.77
N THR A 308 1.47 5.07 1.73
CA THR A 308 0.38 4.12 2.05
C THR A 308 0.25 3.00 1.01
N LEU A 309 0.80 3.17 -0.20
CA LEU A 309 0.79 2.14 -1.26
C LEU A 309 1.91 1.09 -1.10
N VAL A 310 2.82 1.23 -0.13
CA VAL A 310 3.91 0.25 0.09
C VAL A 310 3.35 -1.16 0.24
N ASP A 311 2.26 -1.32 1.00
CA ASP A 311 1.63 -2.63 1.24
C ASP A 311 1.03 -3.24 -0.03
N VAL A 312 0.39 -2.43 -0.89
CA VAL A 312 -0.13 -2.91 -2.18
C VAL A 312 1.00 -3.48 -3.04
N PHE A 313 2.15 -2.80 -3.09
CA PHE A 313 3.30 -3.29 -3.85
C PHE A 313 3.98 -4.48 -3.17
N ALA A 314 4.07 -4.51 -1.85
CA ALA A 314 4.60 -5.66 -1.12
C ALA A 314 3.76 -6.92 -1.41
N VAL A 315 2.43 -6.83 -1.33
CA VAL A 315 1.54 -7.94 -1.68
C VAL A 315 1.67 -8.30 -3.16
N VAL A 316 1.76 -7.34 -4.09
CA VAL A 316 2.00 -7.64 -5.52
C VAL A 316 3.30 -8.43 -5.72
N VAL A 317 4.40 -8.02 -5.07
CA VAL A 317 5.69 -8.72 -5.16
C VAL A 317 5.60 -10.12 -4.54
N VAL A 318 4.88 -10.29 -3.42
CA VAL A 318 4.63 -11.62 -2.83
C VAL A 318 3.78 -12.48 -3.77
N LEU A 319 2.71 -11.94 -4.37
CA LEU A 319 1.86 -12.67 -5.30
C LEU A 319 2.64 -13.16 -6.51
N VAL A 320 3.55 -12.35 -7.06
CA VAL A 320 4.43 -12.76 -8.17
C VAL A 320 5.52 -13.72 -7.68
N GLY A 321 6.16 -13.43 -6.56
CA GLY A 321 7.25 -14.24 -6.02
C GLY A 321 6.82 -15.63 -5.56
N VAL A 322 5.54 -15.84 -5.25
CA VAL A 322 4.96 -17.13 -4.86
C VAL A 322 4.52 -17.96 -6.08
N GLN A 323 4.43 -17.37 -7.27
CA GLN A 323 4.16 -18.11 -8.51
C GLN A 323 5.39 -18.89 -8.94
N LEU A 324 5.68 -19.96 -8.20
CA LEU A 324 6.85 -20.80 -8.36
C LEU A 324 6.45 -22.23 -8.73
N GLN A 325 7.37 -22.87 -9.43
CA GLN A 325 7.28 -24.27 -9.82
C GLN A 325 8.38 -25.01 -9.10
N LEU A 326 7.99 -26.03 -8.35
CA LEU A 326 8.90 -26.79 -7.53
C LEU A 326 8.68 -28.26 -7.88
N ASN A 327 9.72 -28.91 -8.38
CA ASN A 327 9.73 -30.36 -8.47
C ASN A 327 10.23 -30.88 -7.13
N VAL A 328 9.35 -31.48 -6.34
CA VAL A 328 9.69 -32.04 -5.03
C VAL A 328 9.63 -33.54 -5.16
N GLY A 329 10.80 -34.18 -5.26
CA GLY A 329 10.91 -35.65 -5.26
C GLY A 329 10.30 -36.33 -6.48
N GLY A 330 10.26 -35.66 -7.64
CA GLY A 330 9.65 -36.17 -8.87
C GLY A 330 8.15 -35.85 -8.99
N THR A 331 7.58 -35.14 -8.03
CA THR A 331 6.22 -34.60 -8.07
C THR A 331 6.28 -33.10 -8.32
N GLU A 332 5.61 -32.65 -9.38
CA GLU A 332 5.53 -31.26 -9.74
C GLU A 332 4.50 -30.54 -8.85
N ALA A 333 4.97 -29.63 -8.01
CA ALA A 333 4.15 -28.72 -7.22
C ALA A 333 4.12 -27.35 -7.91
N ILE A 334 2.93 -26.96 -8.34
CA ILE A 334 2.68 -25.66 -8.95
C ILE A 334 1.93 -24.83 -7.92
N ILE A 335 2.51 -23.68 -7.57
CA ILE A 335 1.91 -22.74 -6.64
C ILE A 335 1.41 -21.53 -7.42
N ARG A 336 0.19 -21.10 -7.13
CA ARG A 336 -0.45 -19.97 -7.77
C ARG A 336 -1.03 -19.04 -6.72
N ALA A 337 -0.80 -17.74 -6.86
CA ALA A 337 -1.42 -16.75 -6.00
C ALA A 337 -2.45 -15.90 -6.77
N GLU A 338 -3.64 -15.73 -6.18
CA GLU A 338 -4.71 -14.90 -6.72
C GLU A 338 -4.95 -13.68 -5.82
N PRO A 339 -5.00 -12.46 -6.38
CA PRO A 339 -5.44 -11.30 -5.61
C PRO A 339 -6.93 -11.41 -5.28
N ARG A 340 -7.33 -10.85 -4.13
CA ARG A 340 -8.73 -10.81 -3.69
C ARG A 340 -9.21 -9.37 -3.52
N PHE A 341 -10.48 -9.21 -3.20
CA PHE A 341 -11.08 -7.88 -3.16
C PHE A 341 -10.51 -6.97 -2.05
N GLY A 342 -9.88 -7.52 -1.00
CA GLY A 342 -9.25 -6.75 0.08
C GLY A 342 -8.18 -5.78 -0.43
N ILE A 343 -7.23 -6.26 -1.25
CA ILE A 343 -6.16 -5.40 -1.78
C ILE A 343 -6.70 -4.31 -2.72
N LEU A 344 -7.72 -4.63 -3.52
CA LEU A 344 -8.37 -3.66 -4.40
C LEU A 344 -9.14 -2.59 -3.60
N ALA A 345 -9.86 -3.00 -2.56
CA ALA A 345 -10.56 -2.07 -1.67
C ALA A 345 -9.56 -1.11 -0.99
N PHE A 346 -8.44 -1.63 -0.48
CA PHE A 346 -7.37 -0.81 0.10
C PHE A 346 -6.78 0.17 -0.92
N PHE A 347 -6.51 -0.31 -2.15
CA PHE A 347 -6.00 0.53 -3.23
C PHE A 347 -6.98 1.66 -3.59
N VAL A 348 -8.27 1.33 -3.78
CA VAL A 348 -9.30 2.32 -4.12
C VAL A 348 -9.48 3.35 -3.00
N ALA A 349 -9.46 2.91 -1.73
CA ALA A 349 -9.50 3.81 -0.58
C ALA A 349 -8.31 4.78 -0.62
N THR A 350 -7.11 4.23 -0.79
CA THR A 350 -5.88 5.00 -0.88
C THR A 350 -5.91 6.01 -2.04
N LEU A 351 -6.35 5.59 -3.23
CA LEU A 351 -6.52 6.46 -4.40
C LEU A 351 -7.52 7.60 -4.12
N TRP A 352 -8.64 7.26 -3.50
CA TRP A 352 -9.68 8.22 -3.14
C TRP A 352 -9.15 9.28 -2.15
N GLU A 353 -8.36 8.88 -1.16
CA GLU A 353 -7.72 9.83 -0.25
C GLU A 353 -6.76 10.80 -0.95
N PHE A 354 -5.98 10.35 -1.95
CA PHE A 354 -5.13 11.25 -2.71
C PHE A 354 -5.94 12.32 -3.43
N ILE A 355 -7.03 11.90 -4.08
CA ILE A 355 -7.94 12.81 -4.77
C ILE A 355 -8.47 13.84 -3.77
N GLN A 356 -8.88 13.42 -2.57
CA GLN A 356 -9.33 14.34 -1.53
C GLN A 356 -8.23 15.32 -1.10
N ILE A 357 -7.00 14.85 -0.89
CA ILE A 357 -5.89 15.75 -0.53
C ILE A 357 -5.67 16.81 -1.59
N GLU A 358 -5.59 16.42 -2.87
CA GLU A 358 -5.33 17.38 -3.94
C GLU A 358 -6.50 18.36 -4.13
N VAL A 359 -7.75 17.92 -3.92
CA VAL A 359 -8.91 18.81 -3.89
C VAL A 359 -8.81 19.81 -2.72
N ILE A 360 -8.51 19.35 -1.50
CA ILE A 360 -8.34 20.23 -0.33
C ILE A 360 -7.21 21.23 -0.55
N LYS A 361 -6.10 20.78 -1.14
CA LYS A 361 -4.94 21.60 -1.47
C LYS A 361 -5.29 22.67 -2.50
N ALA A 362 -5.96 22.31 -3.59
CA ALA A 362 -6.40 23.27 -4.60
C ALA A 362 -7.34 24.33 -4.02
N MET A 363 -8.27 23.92 -3.13
CA MET A 363 -9.13 24.85 -2.40
C MET A 363 -8.33 25.78 -1.48
N HIS A 364 -7.37 25.24 -0.74
CA HIS A 364 -6.52 26.05 0.13
C HIS A 364 -5.71 27.10 -0.65
N GLU A 365 -5.12 26.72 -1.77
CA GLU A 365 -4.37 27.64 -2.64
C GLU A 365 -5.25 28.77 -3.20
N ASP A 366 -6.46 28.44 -3.66
CA ASP A 366 -7.44 29.45 -4.12
C ASP A 366 -7.80 30.44 -2.99
N LYS A 367 -8.02 29.94 -1.76
CA LYS A 367 -8.27 30.79 -0.59
C LYS A 367 -7.12 31.75 -0.32
N VAL A 368 -5.87 31.27 -0.37
CA VAL A 368 -4.67 32.10 -0.14
C VAL A 368 -4.55 33.18 -1.21
N LEU A 369 -4.75 32.85 -2.48
CA LEU A 369 -4.71 33.80 -3.59
C LEU A 369 -5.77 34.91 -3.46
N ASN A 370 -7.01 34.54 -3.08
CA ASN A 370 -8.08 35.51 -2.89
C ASN A 370 -7.82 36.47 -1.72
N LEU A 371 -7.18 36.00 -0.64
CA LEU A 371 -6.79 36.86 0.48
C LEU A 371 -5.73 37.88 0.07
N HIS A 372 -4.73 37.49 -0.72
CA HIS A 372 -3.73 38.44 -1.23
C HIS A 372 -4.33 39.49 -2.16
N LYS A 373 -5.30 39.10 -3.00
CA LYS A 373 -6.00 40.04 -3.88
C LYS A 373 -6.75 41.11 -3.08
N HIS A 374 -7.50 40.71 -2.06
CA HIS A 374 -8.24 41.66 -1.21
C HIS A 374 -7.33 42.56 -0.36
N ALA A 375 -6.18 42.05 0.10
CA ALA A 375 -5.21 42.87 0.81
C ALA A 375 -4.62 43.98 -0.07
N ASN A 376 -4.37 43.69 -1.34
CA ASN A 376 -3.86 44.68 -2.29
C ASN A 376 -4.92 45.72 -2.68
N ASP A 377 -6.16 45.29 -2.93
CA ASP A 377 -7.27 46.19 -3.30
C ASP A 377 -7.61 47.19 -2.16
N GLY A 378 -7.47 46.78 -0.89
CA GLY A 378 -7.70 47.65 0.27
C GLY A 378 -6.68 48.77 0.44
N ASN A 379 -5.40 48.51 0.12
CA ASN A 379 -4.34 49.51 0.21
C ASN A 379 -4.50 50.61 -0.86
N ASP A 380 -4.97 50.24 -2.06
CA ASP A 380 -5.23 51.18 -3.15
C ASP A 380 -6.41 52.12 -2.85
N ALA A 381 -7.45 51.62 -2.18
CA ALA A 381 -8.59 52.44 -1.78
C ALA A 381 -8.18 53.51 -0.74
N THR A 382 -7.38 53.10 0.25
CA THR A 382 -6.94 53.98 1.35
C THR A 382 -6.00 55.10 0.83
N ASN A 383 -5.10 54.79 -0.10
CA ASN A 383 -4.22 55.79 -0.70
C ASN A 383 -4.97 56.81 -1.59
N LYS A 384 -6.06 56.41 -2.26
CA LYS A 384 -6.87 57.34 -3.06
C LYS A 384 -7.67 58.32 -2.22
N GLU A 385 -8.07 57.94 -1.01
CA GLU A 385 -8.81 58.82 -0.10
C GLU A 385 -7.89 59.91 0.50
N ASN A 386 -6.69 59.54 0.95
CA ASN A 386 -5.71 60.49 1.48
C ASN A 386 -5.17 61.49 0.42
N THR A 387 -5.18 61.13 -0.86
CA THR A 387 -4.73 62.05 -1.93
C THR A 387 -5.78 63.11 -2.29
N LYS A 388 -7.04 62.96 -1.85
CA LYS A 388 -8.14 63.85 -2.24
C LYS A 388 -8.40 65.00 -1.26
N GLU A 389 -7.81 64.99 -0.07
CA GLU A 389 -8.08 65.97 1.00
C GLU A 389 -7.11 67.17 1.03
N THR A 390 -6.17 67.28 0.07
CA THR A 390 -5.21 68.42 0.01
C THR A 390 -5.40 69.36 -1.18
N ALA A 391 -6.56 69.34 -1.84
CA ALA A 391 -6.90 70.29 -2.90
C ALA A 391 -7.88 71.36 -2.38
N ASN A 392 -7.38 72.29 -1.56
CA ASN A 392 -8.11 73.51 -1.21
C ASN A 392 -7.71 74.62 -2.22
N PRO A 393 -8.65 75.27 -2.92
CA PRO A 393 -8.33 76.35 -3.84
C PRO A 393 -8.28 77.72 -3.13
N GLU A 394 -7.38 78.58 -3.62
CA GLU A 394 -7.29 80.03 -3.38
C GLU A 394 -6.96 80.53 -1.97
N THR A 395 -5.80 81.18 -1.82
CA THR A 395 -5.74 82.60 -1.43
C THR A 395 -4.45 83.24 -1.96
N THR A 396 -4.61 84.27 -2.78
CA THR A 396 -3.59 85.17 -3.29
C THR A 396 -3.09 86.09 -2.17
N ALA A 397 -1.80 86.08 -1.84
CA ALA A 397 -1.10 87.26 -1.32
C ALA A 397 0.42 87.09 -1.44
N SER A 398 1.02 88.02 -2.17
CA SER A 398 2.45 88.25 -2.30
C SER A 398 3.08 88.58 -0.93
N THR A 399 4.10 87.84 -0.50
CA THR A 399 5.09 88.34 0.47
C THR A 399 6.44 87.67 0.22
N THR A 400 7.39 88.50 -0.20
CA THR A 400 8.83 88.23 -0.30
C THR A 400 9.42 88.06 1.09
N ALA A 401 9.98 86.89 1.43
CA ALA A 401 10.97 86.75 2.51
C ALA A 401 11.74 85.41 2.43
N THR A 402 13.03 85.54 2.13
CA THR A 402 14.21 84.90 2.73
C THR A 402 14.14 83.46 3.24
N THR A 403 14.79 82.58 2.45
CA THR A 403 15.78 81.55 2.83
C THR A 403 15.75 81.01 4.26
N THR A 404 15.35 79.74 4.40
CA THR A 404 16.03 78.80 5.31
C THR A 404 15.91 77.39 4.69
N ASP A 405 17.06 76.82 4.33
CA ASP A 405 17.18 75.51 3.70
C ASP A 405 16.64 74.39 4.60
N ALA A 406 15.46 73.86 4.26
CA ALA A 406 14.98 72.58 4.78
C ALA A 406 15.34 71.48 3.76
N PRO A 407 15.96 70.36 4.18
CA PRO A 407 16.35 69.29 3.28
C PRO A 407 15.10 68.69 2.63
N ALA A 408 15.09 68.69 1.29
CA ALA A 408 14.03 68.10 0.49
C ALA A 408 13.85 66.62 0.86
N ILE A 409 12.65 66.27 1.33
CA ILE A 409 12.25 64.88 1.54
C ILE A 409 12.32 64.20 0.16
N PRO A 410 13.14 63.15 -0.04
CA PRO A 410 13.26 62.49 -1.33
C PRO A 410 11.90 61.89 -1.71
N ALA A 411 11.47 62.17 -2.94
CA ALA A 411 10.25 61.59 -3.49
C ALA A 411 10.28 60.05 -3.32
N PRO A 412 9.16 59.41 -2.93
CA PRO A 412 9.11 57.97 -2.73
C PRO A 412 9.58 57.29 -4.01
N THR A 413 10.67 56.55 -3.90
CA THR A 413 11.27 55.83 -5.01
C THR A 413 10.24 54.81 -5.51
N PRO A 414 9.94 54.74 -6.82
CA PRO A 414 8.99 53.79 -7.35
C PRO A 414 9.40 52.38 -6.92
N THR A 415 8.53 51.73 -6.15
CA THR A 415 8.72 50.36 -5.68
C THR A 415 8.93 49.46 -6.89
N SER A 416 10.08 48.81 -6.93
CA SER A 416 10.46 47.93 -8.04
C SER A 416 9.41 46.82 -8.22
N PRO A 417 9.02 46.49 -9.46
CA PRO A 417 8.04 45.46 -9.73
C PRO A 417 8.51 44.11 -9.20
N THR A 418 7.61 43.37 -8.56
CA THR A 418 7.85 42.01 -8.06
C THR A 418 8.35 41.11 -9.20
N THR A 419 9.61 40.68 -9.14
CA THR A 419 10.17 39.78 -10.16
C THR A 419 9.93 38.33 -9.75
N VAL A 420 9.21 37.59 -10.59
CA VAL A 420 9.14 36.12 -10.46
C VAL A 420 10.47 35.54 -10.94
N ARG A 421 11.09 34.68 -10.12
CA ARG A 421 12.35 33.98 -10.44
C ARG A 421 12.18 32.48 -10.27
N LEU A 422 12.75 31.66 -11.16
CA LEU A 422 13.02 30.27 -10.79
C LEU A 422 14.21 30.24 -9.83
N TYR A 423 14.26 29.19 -9.01
CA TYR A 423 15.40 28.95 -8.12
C TYR A 423 16.75 28.93 -8.86
N PHE A 424 16.74 28.57 -10.16
CA PHE A 424 17.92 28.44 -11.01
C PHE A 424 17.77 29.15 -12.37
N ASP A 425 17.31 30.40 -12.39
CA ASP A 425 17.12 31.17 -13.63
C ASP A 425 18.40 31.20 -14.52
N ASP A 426 19.59 31.28 -13.93
CA ASP A 426 20.86 31.36 -14.66
C ASP A 426 21.48 29.99 -15.01
N ARG A 427 20.83 28.87 -14.62
CA ARG A 427 21.39 27.51 -14.71
C ARG A 427 20.40 26.49 -15.28
N LEU A 428 19.64 26.86 -16.31
CA LEU A 428 18.75 25.92 -17.03
C LEU A 428 19.50 24.66 -17.51
N GLU A 429 20.80 24.78 -17.81
CA GLU A 429 21.67 23.67 -18.17
C GLU A 429 21.72 22.58 -17.09
N ILE A 430 21.75 22.95 -15.80
CA ILE A 430 21.75 21.99 -14.69
C ILE A 430 20.43 21.21 -14.67
N CYS A 431 19.30 21.90 -14.81
CA CYS A 431 17.99 21.26 -14.86
C CYS A 431 17.87 20.30 -16.07
N ALA A 432 18.39 20.71 -17.23
CA ALA A 432 18.39 19.87 -18.43
C ALA A 432 19.27 18.62 -18.28
N VAL A 433 20.45 18.75 -17.65
CA VAL A 433 21.34 17.61 -17.34
C VAL A 433 20.68 16.67 -16.33
N LEU A 434 20.11 17.19 -15.24
CA LEU A 434 19.39 16.39 -14.25
C LEU A 434 18.19 15.66 -14.85
N TRP A 435 17.43 16.34 -15.73
CA TRP A 435 16.34 15.71 -16.47
C TRP A 435 16.83 14.58 -17.38
N GLY A 436 17.88 14.83 -18.18
CA GLY A 436 18.46 13.81 -19.05
C GLY A 436 18.97 12.60 -18.28
N LEU A 437 19.65 12.84 -17.16
CA LEU A 437 20.12 11.80 -16.24
C LEU A 437 18.94 11.02 -15.63
N SER A 438 17.90 11.72 -15.19
CA SER A 438 16.69 11.11 -14.63
C SER A 438 15.98 10.21 -15.65
N VAL A 439 15.81 10.66 -16.90
CA VAL A 439 15.20 9.87 -17.97
C VAL A 439 16.07 8.65 -18.32
N GLY A 440 17.40 8.84 -18.40
CA GLY A 440 18.34 7.76 -18.67
C GLY A 440 18.33 6.68 -17.60
N LEU A 441 18.34 7.07 -16.31
CA LEU A 441 18.26 6.14 -15.19
C LEU A 441 16.90 5.42 -15.14
N PHE A 442 15.80 6.12 -15.39
CA PHE A 442 14.48 5.48 -15.46
C PHE A 442 14.42 4.43 -16.56
N ALA A 443 14.84 4.79 -17.78
CA ALA A 443 14.82 3.86 -18.92
C ALA A 443 15.73 2.65 -18.68
N ALA A 444 16.95 2.86 -18.16
CA ALA A 444 17.89 1.79 -17.84
C ALA A 444 17.37 0.89 -16.71
N GLY A 445 16.86 1.48 -15.63
CA GLY A 445 16.29 0.76 -14.50
C GLY A 445 15.02 -0.01 -14.85
N ALA A 446 14.18 0.52 -15.75
CA ALA A 446 12.96 -0.15 -16.19
C ALA A 446 13.22 -1.42 -17.02
N VAL A 447 14.31 -1.47 -17.78
CA VAL A 447 14.68 -2.64 -18.61
C VAL A 447 15.64 -3.61 -17.92
N THR A 448 16.34 -3.15 -16.88
CA THR A 448 17.26 -3.98 -16.10
C THR A 448 16.47 -4.74 -15.03
N GLU A 449 16.95 -5.94 -14.71
CA GLU A 449 16.40 -6.78 -13.64
C GLU A 449 16.35 -6.03 -12.30
N ILE A 450 15.17 -6.04 -11.66
CA ILE A 450 14.92 -5.43 -10.35
C ILE A 450 14.91 -6.48 -9.23
N VAL A 451 14.41 -7.68 -9.50
CA VAL A 451 14.32 -8.77 -8.52
C VAL A 451 14.49 -10.12 -9.23
N GLN A 452 15.18 -11.04 -8.56
CA GLN A 452 15.28 -12.44 -8.95
C GLN A 452 14.74 -13.34 -7.85
N PHE A 453 14.10 -14.43 -8.25
CA PHE A 453 13.71 -15.53 -7.39
C PHE A 453 14.37 -16.80 -7.90
N THR A 454 15.17 -17.43 -7.06
CA THR A 454 15.79 -18.71 -7.35
C THR A 454 15.12 -19.77 -6.50
N SER A 455 14.57 -20.80 -7.15
CA SER A 455 14.07 -22.01 -6.50
C SER A 455 15.06 -23.14 -6.71
N LYS A 456 15.46 -23.83 -5.65
CA LYS A 456 16.28 -25.05 -5.78
C LYS A 456 15.42 -26.29 -5.54
N ASP A 457 15.44 -27.20 -6.50
CA ASP A 457 14.96 -28.57 -6.31
C ASP A 457 15.98 -29.31 -5.43
N LEU A 458 15.50 -30.12 -4.48
CA LEU A 458 16.31 -30.99 -3.62
C LEU A 458 17.30 -31.87 -4.39
N THR A 459 16.96 -32.19 -5.63
CA THR A 459 17.74 -33.10 -6.49
C THR A 459 18.60 -32.37 -7.53
N ALA A 460 18.30 -31.10 -7.83
CA ALA A 460 19.03 -30.34 -8.83
C ALA A 460 20.22 -29.60 -8.22
N THR A 461 21.36 -29.63 -8.90
CA THR A 461 22.56 -28.86 -8.50
C THR A 461 22.46 -27.39 -8.94
N GLU A 462 21.58 -27.09 -9.88
CA GLU A 462 21.31 -25.75 -10.40
C GLU A 462 19.86 -25.36 -10.06
N GLY A 463 19.68 -24.18 -9.47
CA GLY A 463 18.36 -23.65 -9.14
C GLY A 463 17.72 -22.95 -10.33
N CYS A 464 16.41 -23.09 -10.48
CA CYS A 464 15.64 -22.35 -11.47
C CYS A 464 15.54 -20.89 -11.02
N THR A 465 16.18 -19.99 -11.76
CA THR A 465 16.23 -18.56 -11.44
C THR A 465 15.34 -17.77 -12.40
N THR A 466 14.27 -17.18 -11.88
CA THR A 466 13.42 -16.26 -12.63
C THR A 466 13.80 -14.83 -12.28
N SER A 467 14.07 -14.02 -13.30
CA SER A 467 14.47 -12.63 -13.14
C SER A 467 13.39 -11.71 -13.71
N TYR A 468 13.07 -10.65 -12.98
CA TYR A 468 12.03 -9.71 -13.35
C TYR A 468 12.62 -8.31 -13.44
N ASN A 469 12.34 -7.60 -14.53
CA ASN A 469 12.49 -6.15 -14.65
C ASN A 469 11.14 -5.47 -14.36
N LEU A 470 11.07 -4.15 -14.46
CA LEU A 470 9.86 -3.40 -14.11
C LEU A 470 8.63 -3.83 -14.93
N VAL A 471 8.82 -4.18 -16.20
CA VAL A 471 7.75 -4.57 -17.13
C VAL A 471 7.43 -6.06 -16.99
N THR A 472 8.44 -6.92 -16.92
CA THR A 472 8.21 -8.37 -16.79
C THR A 472 7.62 -8.74 -15.43
N LEU A 473 7.91 -7.97 -14.36
CA LEU A 473 7.21 -8.11 -13.08
C LEU A 473 5.70 -7.84 -13.22
N ALA A 474 5.32 -6.84 -14.00
CA ALA A 474 3.92 -6.55 -14.29
C ALA A 474 3.27 -7.69 -15.08
N ASN A 475 3.95 -8.14 -16.12
CA ASN A 475 3.45 -9.20 -17.00
C ASN A 475 3.30 -10.54 -16.25
N ALA A 476 4.17 -10.81 -15.28
CA ALA A 476 4.08 -12.00 -14.44
C ALA A 476 2.75 -12.07 -13.67
N MET A 477 2.19 -10.93 -13.22
CA MET A 477 0.87 -10.92 -12.56
C MET A 477 -0.25 -11.43 -13.47
N VAL A 478 -0.17 -11.16 -14.77
CA VAL A 478 -1.17 -11.50 -15.80
C VAL A 478 -0.72 -12.67 -16.67
N ASN A 479 0.24 -13.47 -16.20
CA ASN A 479 0.64 -14.69 -16.88
C ASN A 479 -0.57 -15.64 -17.04
N GLU A 480 -0.52 -16.53 -18.02
CA GLU A 480 -1.56 -17.52 -18.29
C GLU A 480 -1.95 -18.28 -17.02
N LEU A 481 -0.96 -18.62 -16.18
CA LEU A 481 -1.15 -19.27 -14.90
C LEU A 481 -2.04 -18.46 -13.92
N GLY A 482 -1.98 -17.13 -13.95
CA GLY A 482 -2.79 -16.25 -13.12
C GLY A 482 -4.19 -15.98 -13.68
N LEU A 483 -4.43 -16.27 -14.96
CA LEU A 483 -5.68 -15.99 -15.67
C LEU A 483 -6.55 -17.21 -15.90
N LEU A 484 -5.96 -18.41 -16.06
CA LEU A 484 -6.68 -19.65 -16.33
C LEU A 484 -7.60 -20.01 -15.14
N ASP A 485 -8.87 -20.31 -15.35
CA ASP A 485 -9.84 -20.64 -14.27
C ASP A 485 -9.95 -19.65 -13.11
N ASN A 486 -9.48 -18.40 -13.29
CA ASN A 486 -9.55 -17.40 -12.24
C ASN A 486 -10.95 -16.78 -12.19
N SER A 487 -11.74 -17.17 -11.20
CA SER A 487 -13.06 -16.54 -10.91
C SER A 487 -12.98 -15.02 -10.72
N VAL A 488 -11.80 -14.49 -10.38
CA VAL A 488 -11.51 -13.07 -10.15
C VAL A 488 -10.47 -12.51 -11.13
N ALA A 489 -10.34 -13.05 -12.35
CA ALA A 489 -9.39 -12.58 -13.37
C ALA A 489 -9.39 -11.05 -13.57
N TRP A 490 -10.56 -10.42 -13.51
CA TRP A 490 -10.69 -8.96 -13.66
C TRP A 490 -9.96 -8.18 -12.56
N GLN A 491 -9.82 -8.74 -11.35
CA GLN A 491 -9.11 -8.12 -10.24
C GLN A 491 -7.61 -8.06 -10.53
N THR A 492 -7.05 -9.14 -11.05
CA THR A 492 -5.66 -9.23 -11.53
C THR A 492 -5.40 -8.20 -12.64
N TRP A 493 -6.31 -8.08 -13.61
CA TRP A 493 -6.19 -7.07 -14.67
C TRP A 493 -6.22 -5.63 -14.13
N VAL A 494 -7.07 -5.35 -13.14
CA VAL A 494 -7.11 -4.02 -12.50
C VAL A 494 -5.78 -3.73 -11.81
N LEU A 495 -5.24 -4.66 -11.03
CA LEU A 495 -3.93 -4.49 -10.38
C LEU A 495 -2.81 -4.30 -11.41
N TYR A 496 -2.82 -5.05 -12.51
CA TYR A 496 -1.86 -4.91 -13.61
C TYR A 496 -1.92 -3.51 -14.24
N ILE A 497 -3.11 -3.04 -14.61
CA ILE A 497 -3.29 -1.70 -15.20
C ILE A 497 -2.84 -0.62 -14.23
N VAL A 498 -3.22 -0.74 -12.95
CA VAL A 498 -2.81 0.18 -11.90
C VAL A 498 -1.28 0.21 -11.76
N TYR A 499 -0.65 -0.96 -11.70
CA TYR A 499 0.80 -1.07 -11.64
C TYR A 499 1.47 -0.36 -12.82
N LEU A 500 1.01 -0.62 -14.06
CA LEU A 500 1.55 0.03 -15.25
C LEU A 500 1.35 1.55 -15.22
N LEU A 501 0.20 2.03 -14.76
CA LEU A 501 -0.06 3.45 -14.66
C LEU A 501 0.88 4.13 -13.66
N LEU A 502 1.01 3.57 -12.45
CA LEU A 502 1.78 4.18 -11.35
C LEU A 502 3.30 4.07 -11.54
N ASN A 503 3.78 2.96 -12.11
CA ASN A 503 5.22 2.69 -12.24
C ASN A 503 5.78 2.97 -13.64
N LEU A 504 4.96 2.98 -14.69
CA LEU A 504 5.45 3.21 -16.06
C LEU A 504 4.87 4.49 -16.66
N ALA A 505 3.55 4.61 -16.76
CA ALA A 505 2.92 5.69 -17.49
C ALA A 505 3.11 7.06 -16.81
N PHE A 506 2.90 7.16 -15.49
CA PHE A 506 3.02 8.43 -14.77
C PHE A 506 4.45 8.97 -14.70
N PRO A 507 5.50 8.17 -14.41
CA PRO A 507 6.89 8.64 -14.53
C PRO A 507 7.23 9.19 -15.92
N ILE A 508 6.81 8.49 -16.98
CA ILE A 508 7.02 8.94 -18.36
C ILE A 508 6.28 10.26 -18.61
N LEU A 509 5.01 10.36 -18.21
CA LEU A 509 4.21 11.56 -18.35
C LEU A 509 4.83 12.76 -17.61
N VAL A 510 5.33 12.55 -16.40
CA VAL A 510 6.04 13.58 -15.63
C VAL A 510 7.26 14.08 -16.40
N HIS A 511 8.10 13.19 -16.93
CA HIS A 511 9.27 13.62 -17.70
C HIS A 511 8.91 14.36 -18.98
N LEU A 512 7.84 13.96 -19.68
CA LEU A 512 7.33 14.68 -20.85
C LEU A 512 6.84 16.08 -20.48
N MET A 513 6.14 16.22 -19.36
CA MET A 513 5.67 17.53 -18.88
C MET A 513 6.82 18.42 -18.38
N GLN A 514 7.83 17.85 -17.73
CA GLN A 514 9.05 18.56 -17.33
C GLN A 514 9.81 19.07 -18.56
N LEU A 515 9.96 18.24 -19.60
CA LEU A 515 10.57 18.65 -20.87
C LEU A 515 9.79 19.79 -21.52
N TRP A 516 8.46 19.66 -21.58
CA TRP A 516 7.59 20.69 -22.12
C TRP A 516 7.71 22.02 -21.35
N SER A 517 7.80 21.96 -20.02
CA SER A 517 8.02 23.11 -19.16
C SER A 517 9.37 23.79 -19.46
N MET A 518 10.46 23.03 -19.57
CA MET A 518 11.79 23.56 -19.91
C MET A 518 11.85 24.20 -21.30
N VAL A 519 11.20 23.58 -22.30
CA VAL A 519 11.15 24.12 -23.68
C VAL A 519 10.38 25.44 -23.71
N ASN A 520 9.25 25.55 -23.00
CA ASN A 520 8.48 26.79 -22.93
C ASN A 520 9.17 27.86 -22.11
N TRP A 521 9.89 27.47 -21.05
CA TRP A 521 10.72 28.39 -20.28
C TRP A 521 11.82 29.03 -21.14
N LYS A 522 12.51 28.22 -21.95
CA LYS A 522 13.53 28.73 -22.88
C LYS A 522 12.95 29.72 -23.89
N LYS A 523 11.76 29.44 -24.44
CA LYS A 523 11.06 30.36 -25.36
C LYS A 523 10.71 31.68 -24.68
N TRP A 524 10.21 31.61 -23.45
CA TRP A 524 9.91 32.80 -22.64
C TRP A 524 11.15 33.66 -22.40
N TYR A 525 12.25 33.03 -21.97
CA TYR A 525 13.51 33.72 -21.70
C TYR A 525 14.05 34.44 -22.94
N GLN A 526 13.93 33.81 -24.13
CA GLN A 526 14.33 34.43 -25.39
C GLN A 526 13.44 35.63 -25.80
N GLN A 527 12.18 35.67 -25.36
CA GLN A 527 11.22 36.73 -25.69
C GLN A 527 11.29 37.95 -24.77
N LYS A 528 11.88 37.81 -23.57
CA LYS A 528 11.97 38.86 -22.53
C LYS A 528 12.63 40.18 -23.00
N GLY A 529 13.29 40.19 -24.16
CA GLY A 529 13.88 41.38 -24.78
C GLY A 529 12.95 42.22 -25.65
N GLN A 530 11.72 41.77 -25.94
CA GLN A 530 10.74 42.54 -26.72
C GLN A 530 9.58 42.99 -25.83
N GLU A 531 9.13 44.23 -26.06
CA GLU A 531 8.23 45.07 -25.25
C GLU A 531 6.77 44.53 -25.15
N GLN A 532 6.58 43.25 -24.85
CA GLN A 532 5.29 42.53 -24.95
C GLN A 532 4.76 42.04 -23.59
N GLN A 533 4.66 42.95 -22.64
CA GLN A 533 4.31 42.71 -21.23
C GLN A 533 2.98 41.95 -20.99
N GLN A 534 2.07 41.95 -21.95
CA GLN A 534 0.74 41.32 -21.81
C GLN A 534 0.72 39.84 -22.18
N GLN A 535 1.58 39.39 -23.10
CA GLN A 535 1.64 38.00 -23.53
C GLN A 535 2.37 37.12 -22.49
N ASP A 536 3.31 37.73 -21.76
CA ASP A 536 4.08 37.08 -20.69
C ASP A 536 3.21 36.59 -19.53
N LYS A 537 2.17 37.36 -19.15
CA LYS A 537 1.27 36.99 -18.05
C LYS A 537 0.52 35.68 -18.34
N GLN A 538 0.07 35.49 -19.58
CA GLN A 538 -0.67 34.29 -19.96
C GLN A 538 0.25 33.06 -20.03
N LEU A 539 1.47 33.23 -20.56
CA LEU A 539 2.45 32.15 -20.64
C LEU A 539 2.90 31.68 -19.25
N LEU A 540 3.18 32.64 -18.34
CA LEU A 540 3.58 32.34 -16.97
C LEU A 540 2.47 31.61 -16.20
N GLY A 541 1.21 32.04 -16.37
CA GLY A 541 0.06 31.35 -15.78
C GLY A 541 -0.11 29.92 -16.29
N ASN A 542 0.18 29.66 -17.57
CA ASN A 542 0.16 28.30 -18.12
C ASN A 542 1.31 27.44 -17.58
N LEU A 543 2.52 27.99 -17.43
CA LEU A 543 3.67 27.30 -16.85
C LEU A 543 3.42 26.90 -15.39
N GLN A 544 2.83 27.80 -14.59
CA GLN A 544 2.46 27.50 -13.21
C GLN A 544 1.45 26.36 -13.12
N LYS A 545 0.41 26.39 -13.97
CA LYS A 545 -0.56 25.30 -14.04
C LYS A 545 0.13 23.99 -14.37
N VAL A 546 1.00 23.95 -15.38
CA VAL A 546 1.70 22.71 -15.75
C VAL A 546 2.63 22.24 -14.64
N SER A 547 3.37 23.11 -13.97
CA SER A 547 4.19 22.74 -12.81
C SER A 547 3.34 22.11 -11.69
N LEU A 548 2.15 22.68 -11.42
CA LEU A 548 1.19 22.13 -10.46
C LEU A 548 0.72 20.72 -10.88
N TRP A 549 0.32 20.55 -12.15
CA TRP A 549 -0.09 19.25 -12.69
C TRP A 549 1.04 18.22 -12.67
N THR A 550 2.26 18.62 -13.03
CA THR A 550 3.45 17.75 -12.95
C THR A 550 3.69 17.31 -11.52
N SER A 551 3.57 18.22 -10.54
CA SER A 551 3.69 17.86 -9.13
C SER A 551 2.57 16.93 -8.66
N ALA A 552 1.33 17.13 -9.12
CA ALA A 552 0.22 16.25 -8.78
C ALA A 552 0.45 14.84 -9.34
N ILE A 553 0.80 14.71 -10.62
CA ILE A 553 1.07 13.41 -11.27
C ILE A 553 2.28 12.73 -10.64
N TRP A 554 3.34 13.49 -10.30
CA TRP A 554 4.50 12.95 -9.59
C TRP A 554 4.15 12.36 -8.23
N CYS A 555 3.14 12.90 -7.53
CA CYS A 555 2.66 12.30 -6.28
C CYS A 555 2.04 10.90 -6.49
N PHE A 556 1.61 10.58 -7.70
CA PHE A 556 1.13 9.24 -8.08
C PHE A 556 2.23 8.35 -8.70
N ALA A 557 3.39 8.89 -9.06
CA ALA A 557 4.52 8.09 -9.52
C ALA A 557 5.11 7.33 -8.32
N CYS A 558 5.02 6.00 -8.33
CA CYS A 558 5.26 5.18 -7.15
C CYS A 558 6.54 4.33 -7.21
N ILE A 559 7.51 4.66 -8.07
CA ILE A 559 8.74 3.86 -8.20
C ILE A 559 9.46 3.69 -6.85
N GLU A 560 9.64 4.75 -6.08
CA GLU A 560 10.27 4.65 -4.75
C GLU A 560 9.48 3.76 -3.78
N ILE A 561 8.15 3.75 -3.90
CA ILE A 561 7.25 2.95 -3.05
C ILE A 561 7.31 1.49 -3.45
N LEU A 562 7.36 1.21 -4.75
CA LEU A 562 7.61 -0.11 -5.29
C LEU A 562 8.97 -0.63 -4.81
N LEU A 563 10.03 0.17 -4.86
CA LEU A 563 11.36 -0.23 -4.39
C LEU A 563 11.35 -0.52 -2.88
N ILE A 564 10.67 0.28 -2.06
CA ILE A 564 10.49 -0.02 -0.63
C ILE A 564 9.72 -1.34 -0.45
N GLY A 565 8.68 -1.59 -1.24
CA GLY A 565 7.94 -2.85 -1.22
C GLY A 565 8.82 -4.05 -1.60
N ILE A 566 9.59 -3.96 -2.68
CA ILE A 566 10.53 -5.01 -3.12
C ILE A 566 11.58 -5.26 -2.04
N PHE A 567 12.18 -4.21 -1.50
CA PHE A 567 13.18 -4.32 -0.43
C PHE A 567 12.59 -4.96 0.84
N ALA A 568 11.38 -4.57 1.22
CA ALA A 568 10.72 -5.13 2.40
C ALA A 568 10.43 -6.62 2.24
N VAL A 569 10.03 -7.05 1.04
CA VAL A 569 9.81 -8.47 0.74
C VAL A 569 11.13 -9.22 0.69
N GLU A 570 12.15 -8.68 0.02
CA GLU A 570 13.46 -9.34 -0.15
C GLU A 570 14.17 -9.59 1.19
N PHE A 571 14.09 -8.64 2.14
CA PHE A 571 14.85 -8.69 3.39
C PHE A 571 14.62 -9.97 4.21
N LYS A 572 13.50 -10.70 4.00
CA LYS A 572 13.16 -11.96 4.67
C LYS A 572 12.22 -12.87 3.85
N PHE A 573 12.31 -12.83 2.51
CA PHE A 573 11.38 -13.57 1.66
C PHE A 573 11.42 -15.09 1.91
N SER A 574 12.63 -15.66 2.04
CA SER A 574 12.83 -17.09 2.31
C SER A 574 12.12 -17.54 3.58
N ASP A 575 12.23 -16.75 4.64
CA ASP A 575 11.67 -17.07 5.96
C ASP A 575 10.14 -16.97 5.93
N LEU A 576 9.61 -15.99 5.20
CA LEU A 576 8.17 -15.86 4.96
C LEU A 576 7.63 -17.07 4.21
N VAL A 577 8.24 -17.45 3.09
CA VAL A 577 7.77 -18.58 2.27
C VAL A 577 7.91 -19.91 3.02
N ALA A 578 9.02 -20.10 3.75
CA ALA A 578 9.22 -21.27 4.59
C ALA A 578 8.08 -21.45 5.60
N ARG A 579 7.62 -20.36 6.22
CA ARG A 579 6.49 -20.42 7.15
C ARG A 579 5.13 -20.59 6.49
N LEU A 580 4.92 -19.97 5.33
CA LEU A 580 3.71 -20.19 4.54
C LEU A 580 3.56 -21.66 4.13
N ALA A 581 4.67 -22.37 3.95
CA ALA A 581 4.67 -23.81 3.68
C ALA A 581 4.47 -24.68 4.94
N GLY A 582 4.61 -24.10 6.13
CA GLY A 582 4.64 -24.81 7.42
C GLY A 582 6.00 -25.44 7.72
N ASP A 583 6.32 -25.60 9.01
CA ASP A 583 7.63 -26.07 9.48
C ASP A 583 8.06 -27.41 8.87
N SER A 584 7.09 -28.27 8.55
CA SER A 584 7.33 -29.59 7.93
C SER A 584 7.71 -29.51 6.45
N ASN A 585 7.26 -28.48 5.72
CA ASN A 585 7.53 -28.34 4.29
C ASN A 585 8.56 -27.25 3.97
N ALA A 586 8.89 -26.38 4.94
CA ALA A 586 9.92 -25.35 4.82
C ALA A 586 11.25 -25.89 4.27
N VAL A 587 11.64 -27.11 4.68
CA VAL A 587 12.88 -27.76 4.24
C VAL A 587 12.87 -28.11 2.74
N PHE A 588 11.68 -28.27 2.15
CA PHE A 588 11.53 -28.60 0.73
C PHE A 588 11.51 -27.37 -0.17
N LEU A 589 11.38 -26.16 0.40
CA LEU A 589 11.29 -24.91 -0.34
C LEU A 589 12.54 -24.04 -0.09
N ASP A 590 13.67 -24.40 -0.70
CA ASP A 590 14.85 -23.51 -0.73
C ASP A 590 14.65 -22.44 -1.82
N ILE A 591 13.92 -21.38 -1.45
CA ILE A 591 13.67 -20.22 -2.29
C ILE A 591 14.52 -19.07 -1.79
N THR A 592 15.45 -18.62 -2.62
CA THR A 592 16.28 -17.44 -2.35
C THR A 592 15.87 -16.31 -3.28
N SER A 593 15.57 -15.13 -2.73
CA SER A 593 15.38 -13.92 -3.51
C SER A 593 16.67 -13.10 -3.56
N GLY A 594 16.82 -12.26 -4.59
CA GLY A 594 17.91 -11.27 -4.66
C GLY A 594 17.49 -10.00 -5.39
N LEU A 595 18.16 -8.89 -5.06
CA LEU A 595 17.97 -7.60 -5.73
C LEU A 595 18.86 -7.50 -6.98
N GLY A 596 18.25 -7.21 -8.12
CA GLY A 596 18.96 -7.01 -9.38
C GLY A 596 19.57 -5.61 -9.52
N ALA A 597 20.41 -5.39 -10.53
CA ALA A 597 21.06 -4.10 -10.77
C ALA A 597 20.06 -2.96 -11.04
N GLY A 598 18.91 -3.27 -11.64
CA GLY A 598 17.82 -2.34 -11.91
C GLY A 598 17.24 -1.72 -10.65
N PHE A 599 17.21 -2.44 -9.53
CA PHE A 599 16.77 -1.91 -8.24
C PHE A 599 17.59 -0.68 -7.82
N TYR A 600 18.93 -0.81 -7.86
CA TYR A 600 19.84 0.27 -7.48
C TYR A 600 19.82 1.44 -8.47
N ILE A 601 19.65 1.16 -9.76
CA ILE A 601 19.49 2.19 -10.79
C ILE A 601 18.20 2.98 -10.56
N LEU A 602 17.08 2.30 -10.28
CA LEU A 602 15.80 2.93 -9.98
C LEU A 602 15.83 3.71 -8.66
N LEU A 603 16.61 3.26 -7.67
CA LEU A 603 16.81 3.99 -6.42
C LEU A 603 17.54 5.32 -6.68
N ALA A 604 18.61 5.30 -7.48
CA ALA A 604 19.31 6.51 -7.91
C ALA A 604 18.39 7.43 -8.72
N TYR A 605 17.56 6.86 -9.60
CA TYR A 605 16.51 7.58 -10.31
C TYR A 605 15.56 8.30 -9.35
N SER A 606 15.01 7.62 -8.34
CA SER A 606 14.06 8.22 -7.39
C SER A 606 14.65 9.44 -6.67
N PHE A 607 15.93 9.37 -6.28
CA PHE A 607 16.62 10.50 -5.66
C PHE A 607 16.78 11.68 -6.62
N ILE A 608 17.28 11.44 -7.83
CA ILE A 608 17.53 12.49 -8.83
C ILE A 608 16.23 13.12 -9.32
N ALA A 609 15.21 12.31 -9.57
CA ALA A 609 13.90 12.78 -10.01
C ALA A 609 13.19 13.59 -8.91
N GLY A 610 13.31 13.18 -7.65
CA GLY A 610 12.84 13.96 -6.51
C GLY A 610 13.53 15.33 -6.40
N PHE A 611 14.85 15.37 -6.61
CA PHE A 611 15.59 16.64 -6.64
C PHE A 611 15.20 17.51 -7.84
N LEU A 612 15.06 16.93 -9.03
CA LEU A 612 14.61 17.64 -10.23
C LEU A 612 13.25 18.31 -10.02
N GLN A 613 12.33 17.60 -9.36
CA GLN A 613 11.00 18.14 -9.03
C GLN A 613 11.09 19.33 -8.06
N PHE A 614 12.05 19.31 -7.14
CA PHE A 614 12.33 20.45 -6.27
C PHE A 614 12.91 21.64 -7.06
N THR A 615 13.83 21.39 -8.01
CA THR A 615 14.47 22.46 -8.80
C THR A 615 13.52 23.18 -9.77
N LEU A 616 12.47 22.50 -10.24
CA LEU A 616 11.50 23.06 -11.19
C LEU A 616 10.36 23.86 -10.51
N ARG A 617 10.44 24.06 -9.18
CA ARG A 617 9.42 24.82 -8.44
C ARG A 617 9.61 26.32 -8.67
N VAL A 618 8.55 26.99 -9.12
CA VAL A 618 8.51 28.46 -9.25
C VAL A 618 8.37 29.08 -7.87
N ILE A 619 9.25 30.02 -7.53
CA ILE A 619 9.16 30.81 -6.30
C ILE A 619 8.64 32.21 -6.65
N HIS A 620 7.78 32.74 -5.79
CA HIS A 620 7.44 34.15 -5.80
C HIS A 620 8.26 34.83 -4.72
N ASP A 621 9.15 35.72 -5.14
CA ASP A 621 9.80 36.64 -4.24
C ASP A 621 8.72 37.63 -3.80
N ASP A 622 8.05 37.33 -2.68
CA ASP A 622 7.19 38.34 -2.06
C ASP A 622 8.08 39.57 -1.78
N PRO A 623 7.62 40.79 -2.12
CA PRO A 623 8.39 41.98 -1.82
C PRO A 623 8.62 41.97 -0.31
N ILE A 624 9.89 41.79 0.08
CA ILE A 624 10.33 41.86 1.48
C ILE A 624 9.74 43.16 1.99
N MET A 625 8.68 43.08 2.80
CA MET A 625 8.16 44.29 3.43
C MET A 625 9.35 44.87 4.18
N PRO A 626 9.78 46.10 3.88
CA PRO A 626 10.84 46.71 4.65
C PRO A 626 10.36 46.64 6.09
N SER A 627 11.08 45.88 6.92
CA SER A 627 10.79 45.78 8.33
C SER A 627 10.92 47.20 8.85
N SER A 628 9.79 47.89 9.00
CA SER A 628 9.72 49.20 9.63
C SER A 628 9.89 49.00 11.14
N CYS A 629 11.03 48.42 11.52
CA CYS A 629 11.67 48.68 12.80
C CYS A 629 12.39 50.01 12.60
N ASN A 630 11.63 51.09 12.47
CA ASN A 630 12.11 52.34 13.04
C ASN A 630 11.93 52.13 14.53
N ASP A 631 12.98 51.58 15.14
CA ASP A 631 13.28 51.77 16.55
C ASP A 631 13.37 53.28 16.75
N ALA A 632 12.23 53.88 17.08
CA ALA A 632 12.19 55.20 17.65
C ALA A 632 12.78 55.06 19.05
N ASP A 633 14.03 55.51 19.19
CA ASP A 633 14.55 56.23 20.34
C ASP A 633 13.85 55.95 21.68
N ASP A 634 14.26 54.89 22.37
CA ASP A 634 14.21 54.83 23.83
C ASP A 634 15.65 54.88 24.36
N ASP A 635 16.20 56.11 24.37
CA ASP A 635 17.22 56.51 25.33
C ASP A 635 16.57 56.55 26.73
N ALA A 636 16.94 55.62 27.62
CA ALA A 636 17.39 55.93 28.99
C ALA A 636 17.54 54.66 29.86
N ASP A 637 18.70 54.60 30.52
CA ASP A 637 19.00 53.97 31.81
C ASP A 637 19.41 52.47 31.83
N ALA A 638 20.71 52.29 31.65
CA ALA A 638 21.64 51.58 32.54
C ALA A 638 21.11 50.40 33.38
N GLU A 639 21.64 49.20 33.09
CA GLU A 639 22.32 48.42 34.12
C GLU A 639 23.30 47.40 33.51
N GLU A 640 24.54 47.46 33.98
CA GLU A 640 25.60 46.48 33.76
C GLU A 640 25.20 45.10 34.31
N GLY A 641 25.35 44.06 33.49
CA GLY A 641 25.16 42.69 33.94
C GLY A 641 25.83 41.69 32.99
N ALA A 642 27.14 41.52 33.17
CA ALA A 642 27.93 40.45 32.57
C ALA A 642 27.27 39.07 32.76
N VAL A 643 27.49 38.14 31.81
CA VAL A 643 27.98 36.76 32.06
C VAL A 643 28.03 35.93 30.75
N SER A 644 29.28 35.58 30.41
CA SER A 644 29.83 34.41 29.70
C SER A 644 29.05 33.67 28.60
N SER A 645 29.62 33.78 27.39
CA SER A 645 30.11 32.67 26.55
C SER A 645 29.95 31.23 27.09
N ILE A 646 29.19 30.41 26.36
CA ILE A 646 29.28 28.94 26.43
C ILE A 646 30.06 28.47 25.19
N GLN A 647 31.25 27.95 25.46
CA GLN A 647 32.04 27.12 24.54
C GLN A 647 31.33 25.79 24.30
N GLU A 648 31.25 25.45 23.02
CA GLU A 648 31.03 24.11 22.49
C GLU A 648 32.14 23.18 23.00
N LYS A 649 31.74 22.09 23.66
CA LYS A 649 32.65 21.09 24.24
C LYS A 649 32.42 19.76 23.55
N ASP A 650 33.42 19.36 22.76
CA ASP A 650 33.63 18.00 22.30
C ASP A 650 33.69 17.02 23.48
N THR A 651 33.03 15.88 23.33
CA THR A 651 33.36 14.65 24.06
C THR A 651 33.19 13.46 23.14
N SER A 652 34.33 12.87 22.76
CA SER A 652 34.46 11.46 22.42
C SER A 652 34.57 10.62 23.69
N ASP A 653 34.24 9.34 23.51
CA ASP A 653 34.70 8.14 24.23
C ASP A 653 33.95 7.61 25.48
N ASP A 654 33.74 6.30 25.37
CA ASP A 654 33.54 5.21 26.34
C ASP A 654 32.22 5.07 27.11
N VAL A 655 31.36 4.14 26.67
CA VAL A 655 31.11 2.79 27.27
C VAL A 655 30.63 1.83 26.18
#